data_AF-A0A7D7XWJ0-F1
#
_entry.id   AF-A0A7D7XWJ0-F1
#
_cell.length_a   1.000
_cell.length_b   1.000
_cell.length_c   1.000
_cell.angle_alpha   90.00
_cell.angle_beta   90.00
_cell.angle_gamma   90.00
#
_symmetry.space_group_name_H-M   'P 1'
#
loop_
_entity.id
_entity.type
_entity.pdbx_description
1 polymer ?
#
loop_
_entity_poly.entity_id
_entity_poly.type
_entity_poly.pdbx_seq_one_letter_code
_entity_poly.pdbx_strand_id
1 'polypeptide(L)'
;MIKAKFRKYKYLFTLLSVSSIIVASCNYGKTATEVKPGEKSKTSNNLNDGGVSGATLDSKNKIDLPNSQVANKFENGKRYVPDQYANYDAYLNLNNVSKARHEPPVNESSTPNAGVTNPNDIDPEKLKEYDEKAKRLGLPTYRDAFGYGFLLPNIGDDGKIGQGLVERNDSFGPNLIPAYQPGFLGSGYNFKNLGDPSGFLGLPRTILNDNYRKFSKTVYSLSYSNAFPDLKKGLEADSTWTTQQKIDAKYRLFLGTTWILDYKLPEKTGEYPKTWYFASNMHVLENLLLDGIAGTDQDFRDFEHRDYEVRTNLASLTFVNYWNKDATPTGSRFATTQPQSVTQINDRTDLGFKDNTIHTQDDFNKISTPYVRVNIDPKNIKPIFLGADFLKDGSIPKERGRFSDAKSMIDFGVIEITFNNEQIAKWLTSDYANWPENEKYKFATTSLLNDQTYKDLKEDDLYAIGFPNSHDDYKIRYAGADGETIEARGDYVSYWTNKSGNYYANANPNKFLEDRKDKGGDLSWSNTRTFVNKPGVTDLLLSYPSFDGSPKVYSRIPYTNSGLGYLLDNFVPSGGASGSRIIDGSGTIRGILFGVAKSSTAGYAVALRSEGMDYEGLYGSYNLPQYDLIYGGGKDQKDSYLDQLIKRRPNEKTWLFPKGVDRANVPEQFKFKNA
;
A
#
# COMPACT_ATOMS: atom_id res chain seq x y z
N MET A 1 -16.08 -24.90 -61.05
CA MET A 1 -14.73 -24.96 -60.43
C MET A 1 -14.54 -23.71 -59.59
N ILE A 2 -14.33 -23.84 -58.29
CA ILE A 2 -13.43 -23.05 -57.42
C ILE A 2 -13.59 -23.67 -56.02
N LYS A 3 -12.56 -24.40 -55.59
CA LYS A 3 -12.47 -25.03 -54.27
C LYS A 3 -11.95 -24.01 -53.27
N ALA A 4 -12.59 -24.00 -52.10
CA ALA A 4 -12.19 -23.29 -50.90
C ALA A 4 -10.76 -23.62 -50.47
N LYS A 5 -10.03 -22.62 -49.94
CA LYS A 5 -8.88 -22.81 -49.06
C LYS A 5 -9.14 -22.07 -47.75
N PHE A 6 -9.40 -22.87 -46.72
CA PHE A 6 -9.37 -22.50 -45.32
C PHE A 6 -8.06 -21.79 -44.96
N ARG A 7 -8.14 -20.60 -44.35
CA ARG A 7 -7.03 -20.01 -43.60
C ARG A 7 -7.15 -20.42 -42.13
N LYS A 8 -6.04 -20.96 -41.62
CA LYS A 8 -5.79 -21.37 -40.24
C LYS A 8 -6.20 -20.27 -39.25
N TYR A 9 -7.12 -20.60 -38.34
CA TYR A 9 -7.26 -19.87 -37.07
C TYR A 9 -6.04 -20.22 -36.21
N LYS A 10 -5.16 -19.24 -35.96
CA LYS A 10 -4.22 -19.30 -34.84
C LYS A 10 -5.04 -19.07 -33.57
N TYR A 11 -4.97 -20.04 -32.65
CA TYR A 11 -5.55 -19.94 -31.32
C TYR A 11 -4.95 -18.72 -30.61
N LEU A 12 -5.81 -17.75 -30.30
CA LEU A 12 -5.51 -16.64 -29.40
C LEU A 12 -5.76 -17.15 -27.98
N PHE A 13 -4.72 -17.59 -27.28
CA PHE A 13 -4.78 -17.83 -25.84
C PHE A 13 -4.60 -16.49 -25.12
N THR A 14 -5.70 -15.82 -24.82
CA THR A 14 -5.78 -14.81 -23.75
C THR A 14 -6.17 -15.54 -22.48
N LEU A 15 -5.21 -15.88 -21.64
CA LEU A 15 -5.43 -16.33 -20.27
C LEU A 15 -4.27 -15.81 -19.40
N LEU A 16 -4.63 -15.21 -18.26
CA LEU A 16 -3.79 -14.60 -17.22
C LEU A 16 -3.22 -13.18 -17.47
N SER A 17 -4.07 -12.17 -17.65
CA SER A 17 -3.64 -10.78 -17.42
C SER A 17 -4.78 -9.85 -16.98
N VAL A 18 -5.45 -10.17 -15.87
CA VAL A 18 -6.09 -9.12 -15.05
C VAL A 18 -5.66 -9.31 -13.60
N SER A 19 -4.34 -9.37 -13.40
CA SER A 19 -3.72 -9.31 -12.07
C SER A 19 -3.27 -7.88 -11.83
N SER A 20 -4.23 -6.98 -11.58
CA SER A 20 -3.94 -5.59 -11.24
C SER A 20 -3.76 -5.45 -9.73
N ILE A 21 -2.69 -4.77 -9.31
CA ILE A 21 -2.64 -4.25 -7.94
C ILE A 21 -3.61 -3.09 -7.90
N ILE A 22 -4.45 -3.07 -6.88
CA ILE A 22 -5.43 -2.02 -6.71
C ILE A 22 -4.79 -0.97 -5.81
N VAL A 23 -4.84 0.30 -6.24
CA VAL A 23 -4.52 1.42 -5.36
C VAL A 23 -5.46 1.32 -4.16
N ALA A 24 -4.91 1.25 -2.96
CA ALA A 24 -5.69 1.02 -1.76
C ALA A 24 -6.45 2.27 -1.30
N SER A 25 -6.80 3.22 -2.19
CA SER A 25 -7.62 4.40 -1.91
C SER A 25 -9.00 4.26 -2.59
N CYS A 26 -10.01 4.94 -2.05
CA CYS A 26 -11.34 4.96 -2.65
C CYS A 26 -11.59 6.28 -3.37
N ASN A 27 -12.02 6.19 -4.64
CA ASN A 27 -12.57 7.30 -5.43
C ASN A 27 -14.06 7.06 -5.65
N TYR A 28 -14.92 7.50 -4.73
CA TYR A 28 -16.37 7.27 -4.85
C TYR A 28 -16.98 8.22 -5.88
N GLY A 29 -17.44 7.68 -7.01
CA GLY A 29 -18.08 8.45 -8.07
C GLY A 29 -18.62 7.55 -9.17
N LYS A 30 -19.65 6.78 -8.81
CA LYS A 30 -20.75 6.32 -9.67
C LYS A 30 -21.96 6.11 -8.78
N THR A 31 -23.04 6.79 -9.12
CA THR A 31 -24.40 6.50 -8.63
C THR A 31 -24.73 5.05 -8.87
N ALA A 32 -25.35 4.41 -7.88
CA ALA A 32 -26.03 3.15 -8.06
C ALA A 32 -26.99 3.29 -9.25
N THR A 33 -26.77 2.54 -10.32
CA THR A 33 -27.85 2.30 -11.28
C THR A 33 -28.94 1.54 -10.54
N GLU A 34 -30.08 2.19 -10.35
CA GLU A 34 -31.32 1.57 -9.90
C GLU A 34 -31.57 0.29 -10.69
N VAL A 35 -31.38 -0.86 -10.04
CA VAL A 35 -31.99 -2.10 -10.52
C VAL A 35 -33.46 -2.01 -10.13
N LYS A 36 -34.31 -1.71 -11.12
CA LYS A 36 -35.76 -1.75 -10.95
C LYS A 36 -36.17 -3.14 -10.44
N PRO A 37 -37.03 -3.23 -9.41
CA PRO A 37 -37.50 -4.51 -8.91
C PRO A 37 -38.53 -5.10 -9.88
N GLY A 38 -38.20 -6.21 -10.51
CA GLY A 38 -39.21 -7.00 -11.23
C GLY A 38 -38.66 -7.80 -12.40
N GLU A 39 -38.14 -9.00 -12.12
CA GLU A 39 -38.52 -10.18 -12.89
C GLU A 39 -38.13 -11.44 -12.10
N LYS A 40 -39.15 -12.24 -11.76
CA LYS A 40 -39.00 -13.52 -11.09
C LYS A 40 -38.28 -14.51 -12.02
N SER A 41 -36.98 -14.69 -11.82
CA SER A 41 -36.27 -15.86 -12.35
C SER A 41 -36.51 -17.05 -11.43
N LYS A 42 -37.03 -18.13 -12.01
CA LYS A 42 -37.54 -19.33 -11.34
C LYS A 42 -36.44 -20.00 -10.51
N THR A 43 -36.74 -20.18 -9.23
CA THR A 43 -36.14 -21.17 -8.35
C THR A 43 -36.23 -22.56 -8.96
N SER A 44 -35.09 -23.22 -9.17
CA SER A 44 -35.02 -24.68 -9.11
C SER A 44 -34.35 -25.05 -7.79
N ASN A 45 -35.18 -25.35 -6.81
CA ASN A 45 -34.79 -26.10 -5.62
C ASN A 45 -34.44 -27.52 -6.07
N ASN A 46 -33.22 -27.96 -5.79
CA ASN A 46 -32.93 -29.37 -5.55
C ASN A 46 -31.70 -29.43 -4.64
N LEU A 47 -31.95 -29.23 -3.35
CA LEU A 47 -31.16 -29.83 -2.28
C LEU A 47 -31.50 -31.32 -2.29
N ASN A 48 -30.60 -32.14 -2.80
CA ASN A 48 -30.60 -33.56 -2.47
C ASN A 48 -29.44 -33.81 -1.51
N ASP A 49 -29.85 -34.02 -0.27
CA ASP A 49 -29.11 -34.62 0.82
C ASP A 49 -28.71 -36.04 0.41
N GLY A 50 -27.40 -36.30 0.32
CA GLY A 50 -26.84 -37.57 -0.10
C GLY A 50 -25.53 -37.80 0.63
N GLY A 51 -25.58 -38.70 1.62
CA GLY A 51 -24.50 -38.97 2.57
C GLY A 51 -23.14 -39.21 1.91
N VAL A 52 -22.11 -38.58 2.48
CA VAL A 52 -20.72 -38.79 2.11
C VAL A 52 -20.27 -40.14 2.68
N SER A 53 -20.33 -41.17 1.84
CA SER A 53 -19.48 -42.36 2.00
C SER A 53 -18.11 -42.08 1.38
N GLY A 54 -17.06 -42.54 2.05
CA GLY A 54 -15.67 -42.20 1.73
C GLY A 54 -15.29 -42.49 0.29
N ALA A 55 -14.97 -41.43 -0.46
CA ALA A 55 -14.27 -41.52 -1.73
C ALA A 55 -12.80 -41.17 -1.49
N THR A 56 -11.94 -42.17 -1.62
CA THR A 56 -10.50 -42.06 -1.70
C THR A 56 -10.12 -41.09 -2.82
N LEU A 57 -9.39 -40.03 -2.47
CA LEU A 57 -8.80 -39.08 -3.42
C LEU A 57 -7.82 -39.82 -4.34
N ASP A 58 -8.07 -39.73 -5.65
CA ASP A 58 -7.20 -40.29 -6.69
C ASP A 58 -5.84 -39.55 -6.68
N SER A 59 -4.76 -40.32 -6.66
CA SER A 59 -3.38 -39.89 -6.37
C SER A 59 -2.67 -39.11 -7.49
N LYS A 60 -3.40 -38.72 -8.56
CA LYS A 60 -2.82 -38.11 -9.78
C LYS A 60 -2.79 -36.57 -9.81
N ASN A 61 -3.38 -35.89 -8.82
CA ASN A 61 -3.39 -34.42 -8.70
C ASN A 61 -2.62 -33.92 -7.47
N LYS A 62 -1.42 -34.45 -7.22
CA LYS A 62 -0.56 -33.92 -6.16
C LYS A 62 0.07 -32.60 -6.64
N ILE A 63 -0.34 -31.49 -6.03
CA ILE A 63 0.39 -30.23 -6.16
C ILE A 63 1.67 -30.41 -5.33
N ASP A 64 2.82 -30.55 -5.99
CA ASP A 64 4.11 -30.55 -5.31
C ASP A 64 4.46 -29.11 -4.93
N LEU A 65 4.03 -28.71 -3.73
CA LEU A 65 4.46 -27.45 -3.13
C LEU A 65 5.86 -27.64 -2.53
N PRO A 66 6.79 -26.70 -2.73
CA PRO A 66 8.07 -26.76 -2.04
C PRO A 66 7.87 -26.76 -0.52
N ASN A 67 8.49 -27.71 0.16
CA ASN A 67 8.37 -27.90 1.61
C ASN A 67 8.84 -26.66 2.39
N SER A 68 8.03 -26.19 3.35
CA SER A 68 8.38 -25.27 4.47
C SER A 68 8.95 -23.87 4.17
N GLN A 69 9.43 -23.57 2.95
CA GLN A 69 10.07 -22.29 2.61
C GLN A 69 9.10 -21.18 2.19
N VAL A 70 7.94 -21.17 2.81
CA VAL A 70 6.80 -20.33 2.44
C VAL A 70 6.26 -19.57 3.66
N ALA A 71 6.96 -19.73 4.77
CA ALA A 71 6.90 -18.90 5.95
C ALA A 71 8.34 -18.53 6.33
N ASN A 72 8.51 -17.38 6.99
CA ASN A 72 9.80 -16.98 7.53
C ASN A 72 10.28 -18.00 8.56
N LYS A 73 11.49 -18.55 8.34
CA LYS A 73 12.13 -19.42 9.32
C LYS A 73 13.00 -18.58 10.25
N PHE A 74 13.04 -18.96 11.52
CA PHE A 74 13.88 -18.32 12.53
C PHE A 74 14.78 -19.34 13.21
N GLU A 75 16.03 -18.98 13.42
CA GLU A 75 17.02 -19.77 14.14
C GLU A 75 17.68 -18.85 15.19
N ASN A 76 17.62 -19.26 16.46
CA ASN A 76 18.14 -18.47 17.59
C ASN A 76 17.63 -17.01 17.62
N GLY A 77 16.34 -16.81 17.29
CA GLY A 77 15.69 -15.51 17.29
C GLY A 77 16.05 -14.60 16.10
N LYS A 78 16.87 -15.08 15.16
CA LYS A 78 17.22 -14.36 13.92
C LYS A 78 16.53 -14.99 12.73
N ARG A 79 16.21 -14.18 11.72
CA ARG A 79 15.66 -14.66 10.47
C ARG A 79 16.68 -15.50 9.72
N TYR A 80 16.29 -16.73 9.39
CA TYR A 80 17.05 -17.62 8.52
C TYR A 80 16.56 -17.46 7.08
N VAL A 81 17.48 -17.11 6.19
CA VAL A 81 17.21 -17.04 4.75
C VAL A 81 18.01 -18.16 4.07
N PRO A 82 17.37 -19.29 3.71
CA PRO A 82 18.01 -20.31 2.89
C PRO A 82 18.24 -19.78 1.47
N ASP A 83 19.07 -20.48 0.70
CA ASP A 83 19.08 -20.31 -0.75
C ASP A 83 17.65 -20.44 -1.32
N GLN A 84 17.19 -19.37 -1.97
CA GLN A 84 15.83 -19.24 -2.48
C GLN A 84 15.71 -19.57 -3.98
N TYR A 85 16.82 -19.72 -4.70
CA TYR A 85 16.78 -19.86 -6.16
C TYR A 85 16.01 -21.10 -6.62
N ALA A 86 16.12 -22.21 -5.89
CA ALA A 86 15.36 -23.43 -6.21
C ALA A 86 13.82 -23.26 -6.14
N ASN A 87 13.33 -22.32 -5.33
CA ASN A 87 11.90 -22.07 -5.12
C ASN A 87 11.40 -20.80 -5.84
N TYR A 88 12.31 -20.09 -6.51
CA TYR A 88 12.05 -18.83 -7.20
C TYR A 88 11.89 -19.03 -8.72
N ASP A 89 11.84 -20.27 -9.23
CA ASP A 89 11.63 -20.53 -10.65
C ASP A 89 10.27 -20.00 -11.13
N ALA A 90 10.28 -19.01 -12.01
CA ALA A 90 9.06 -18.33 -12.43
C ALA A 90 8.05 -19.26 -13.12
N TYR A 91 8.52 -20.14 -13.99
CA TYR A 91 7.63 -20.98 -14.81
C TYR A 91 7.08 -22.17 -14.04
N LEU A 92 7.86 -22.75 -13.12
CA LEU A 92 7.35 -23.74 -12.18
C LEU A 92 6.23 -23.13 -11.33
N ASN A 93 6.47 -21.93 -10.78
CA ASN A 93 5.50 -21.24 -9.96
C ASN A 93 4.23 -20.84 -10.75
N LEU A 94 4.38 -20.31 -11.97
CA LEU A 94 3.25 -19.99 -12.85
C LEU A 94 2.42 -21.23 -13.19
N ASN A 95 3.08 -22.34 -13.51
CA ASN A 95 2.43 -23.60 -13.79
C ASN A 95 1.69 -24.14 -12.55
N ASN A 96 2.27 -24.00 -11.36
CA ASN A 96 1.62 -24.39 -10.10
C ASN A 96 0.37 -23.54 -9.81
N VAL A 97 0.44 -22.22 -10.03
CA VAL A 97 -0.75 -21.34 -9.94
C VAL A 97 -1.82 -21.74 -10.95
N SER A 98 -1.44 -21.96 -12.21
CA SER A 98 -2.35 -22.36 -13.28
C SER A 98 -3.05 -23.68 -12.96
N LYS A 99 -2.30 -24.71 -12.53
CA LYS A 99 -2.86 -25.99 -12.06
C LYS A 99 -3.85 -25.80 -10.91
N ALA A 100 -3.51 -24.98 -9.92
CA ALA A 100 -4.40 -24.69 -8.80
C ALA A 100 -5.70 -23.99 -9.25
N ARG A 101 -5.62 -23.14 -10.27
CA ARG A 101 -6.76 -22.43 -10.88
C ARG A 101 -7.53 -23.25 -11.93
N HIS A 102 -7.07 -24.47 -12.25
CA HIS A 102 -7.61 -25.29 -13.35
C HIS A 102 -7.53 -24.56 -14.71
N GLU A 103 -6.48 -23.75 -14.88
CA GLU A 103 -6.17 -23.05 -16.13
C GLU A 103 -5.19 -23.87 -16.98
N PRO A 104 -5.03 -23.54 -18.28
CA PRO A 104 -4.01 -24.17 -19.12
C PRO A 104 -2.60 -23.92 -18.56
N PRO A 105 -1.70 -24.92 -18.61
CA PRO A 105 -0.35 -24.78 -18.09
C PRO A 105 0.39 -23.66 -18.81
N VAL A 106 1.12 -22.86 -18.05
CA VAL A 106 1.98 -21.81 -18.59
C VAL A 106 3.30 -22.46 -19.00
N ASN A 107 3.56 -22.55 -20.31
CA ASN A 107 4.83 -23.04 -20.83
C ASN A 107 5.72 -21.86 -21.27
N GLU A 108 7.00 -21.96 -20.96
CA GLU A 108 8.06 -21.06 -21.40
C GLU A 108 8.08 -20.84 -22.91
N SER A 109 7.76 -21.86 -23.72
CA SER A 109 7.67 -21.76 -25.18
C SER A 109 6.38 -21.10 -25.71
N SER A 110 5.40 -20.83 -24.84
CA SER A 110 4.08 -20.31 -25.21
C SER A 110 3.89 -18.81 -24.93
N THR A 111 4.92 -18.14 -24.42
CA THR A 111 4.84 -16.72 -24.04
C THR A 111 4.68 -15.82 -25.29
N PRO A 112 3.65 -14.97 -25.36
CA PRO A 112 3.35 -14.07 -26.49
C PRO A 112 4.43 -13.02 -26.81
N ASN A 113 4.24 -12.32 -27.94
CA ASN A 113 5.09 -11.26 -28.51
C ASN A 113 5.82 -10.42 -27.45
N ALA A 114 7.13 -10.59 -27.34
CA ALA A 114 7.95 -9.87 -26.38
C ALA A 114 8.42 -8.51 -26.94
N GLY A 115 8.47 -7.49 -26.07
CA GLY A 115 9.16 -6.22 -26.30
C GLY A 115 10.60 -6.24 -25.79
N VAL A 116 11.07 -7.43 -25.41
CA VAL A 116 12.34 -7.77 -24.79
C VAL A 116 12.78 -9.13 -25.35
N THR A 117 14.08 -9.38 -25.48
CA THR A 117 14.60 -10.65 -26.00
C THR A 117 14.15 -11.82 -25.13
N ASN A 118 13.54 -12.85 -25.74
CA ASN A 118 13.13 -14.05 -24.98
C ASN A 118 14.39 -14.79 -24.51
N PRO A 119 14.47 -15.25 -23.24
CA PRO A 119 15.62 -16.01 -22.75
C PRO A 119 15.95 -17.24 -23.62
N ASN A 120 14.95 -17.87 -24.27
CA ASN A 120 15.18 -19.01 -25.15
C ASN A 120 15.84 -18.67 -26.49
N ASP A 121 15.81 -17.39 -26.89
CA ASP A 121 16.42 -16.91 -28.13
C ASP A 121 17.88 -16.48 -27.91
N ILE A 122 18.37 -16.51 -26.65
CA ILE A 122 19.74 -16.21 -26.27
C ILE A 122 20.46 -17.52 -25.96
N ASP A 123 21.68 -17.68 -26.47
CA ASP A 123 22.54 -18.81 -26.12
C ASP A 123 22.73 -18.88 -24.58
N PRO A 124 22.41 -20.00 -23.92
CA PRO A 124 22.56 -20.14 -22.48
C PRO A 124 23.96 -19.80 -21.95
N GLU A 125 25.02 -20.05 -22.73
CA GLU A 125 26.38 -19.69 -22.32
C GLU A 125 26.58 -18.17 -22.28
N LYS A 126 25.82 -17.40 -23.06
CA LYS A 126 25.84 -15.94 -23.04
C LYS A 126 25.06 -15.35 -21.86
N LEU A 127 24.02 -16.04 -21.39
CA LEU A 127 23.27 -15.64 -20.18
C LEU A 127 23.95 -16.06 -18.89
N LYS A 128 24.87 -17.03 -18.93
CA LYS A 128 25.54 -17.57 -17.76
C LYS A 128 26.22 -16.51 -16.90
N GLU A 129 26.97 -15.59 -17.51
CA GLU A 129 27.64 -14.50 -16.78
C GLU A 129 26.62 -13.58 -16.09
N TYR A 130 25.53 -13.24 -16.79
CA TYR A 130 24.43 -12.46 -16.23
C TYR A 130 23.82 -13.17 -15.02
N ASP A 131 23.47 -14.45 -15.17
CA ASP A 131 22.76 -15.21 -14.14
C ASP A 131 23.64 -15.50 -12.92
N GLU A 132 24.93 -15.77 -13.11
CA GLU A 132 25.89 -15.93 -12.02
C GLU A 132 26.05 -14.63 -11.22
N LYS A 133 26.11 -13.50 -11.92
CA LYS A 133 26.18 -12.18 -11.29
C LYS A 133 24.89 -11.78 -10.59
N ALA A 134 23.73 -12.05 -11.20
CA ALA A 134 22.43 -11.85 -10.57
C ALA A 134 22.31 -12.69 -9.28
N LYS A 135 22.72 -13.96 -9.32
CA LYS A 135 22.76 -14.85 -8.15
C LYS A 135 23.67 -14.31 -7.04
N ARG A 136 24.87 -13.83 -7.39
CA ARG A 136 25.79 -13.20 -6.45
C ARG A 136 25.17 -11.98 -5.76
N LEU A 137 24.42 -11.16 -6.51
CA LEU A 137 23.75 -9.98 -6.00
C LEU A 137 22.40 -10.28 -5.31
N GLY A 138 21.95 -11.54 -5.29
CA GLY A 138 20.66 -11.91 -4.70
C GLY A 138 19.44 -11.46 -5.52
N LEU A 139 19.62 -11.28 -6.83
CA LEU A 139 18.60 -10.85 -7.80
C LEU A 139 18.10 -12.04 -8.65
N PRO A 140 16.97 -11.91 -9.36
CA PRO A 140 16.45 -12.96 -10.22
C PRO A 140 17.40 -13.23 -11.39
N THR A 141 17.43 -14.47 -11.88
CA THR A 141 18.00 -14.74 -13.21
C THR A 141 17.25 -13.97 -14.28
N TYR A 142 17.84 -13.80 -15.47
CA TYR A 142 17.16 -13.12 -16.58
C TYR A 142 15.84 -13.82 -16.93
N ARG A 143 15.89 -15.16 -16.95
CA ARG A 143 14.73 -16.04 -17.18
C ARG A 143 13.63 -15.84 -16.12
N ASP A 144 13.99 -15.79 -14.85
CA ASP A 144 12.99 -15.63 -13.78
C ASP A 144 12.35 -14.24 -13.84
N ALA A 145 13.14 -13.16 -13.97
CA ALA A 145 12.60 -11.82 -14.11
C ALA A 145 11.71 -11.66 -15.36
N PHE A 146 12.06 -12.31 -16.48
CA PHE A 146 11.22 -12.37 -17.67
C PHE A 146 9.90 -13.11 -17.42
N GLY A 147 9.97 -14.27 -16.75
CA GLY A 147 8.80 -15.06 -16.37
C GLY A 147 7.88 -14.29 -15.42
N TYR A 148 8.43 -13.56 -14.46
CA TYR A 148 7.67 -12.69 -13.54
C TYR A 148 7.18 -11.40 -14.18
N GLY A 149 7.64 -11.03 -15.38
CA GLY A 149 7.20 -9.82 -16.08
C GLY A 149 7.76 -8.54 -15.48
N PHE A 150 8.98 -8.58 -14.94
CA PHE A 150 9.69 -7.39 -14.46
C PHE A 150 10.22 -6.55 -15.61
N LEU A 151 10.54 -5.28 -15.33
CA LEU A 151 11.43 -4.52 -16.21
C LEU A 151 12.80 -5.18 -16.25
N LEU A 152 13.33 -5.33 -17.45
CA LEU A 152 14.58 -6.04 -17.72
C LEU A 152 15.56 -5.15 -18.45
N PRO A 153 16.87 -5.41 -18.37
CA PRO A 153 17.81 -4.86 -19.33
C PRO A 153 17.46 -5.37 -20.74
N ASN A 154 17.74 -4.55 -21.74
CA ASN A 154 17.77 -5.04 -23.12
C ASN A 154 19.02 -5.89 -23.28
N ILE A 155 18.89 -7.18 -23.57
CA ILE A 155 20.04 -8.06 -23.84
C ILE A 155 20.00 -8.44 -25.32
N GLY A 156 21.07 -8.12 -26.05
CA GLY A 156 21.22 -8.51 -27.46
C GLY A 156 21.31 -10.02 -27.62
N ASP A 157 21.10 -10.51 -28.85
CA ASP A 157 21.37 -11.90 -29.22
C ASP A 157 22.85 -12.29 -29.03
N ASP A 158 23.75 -11.30 -29.00
CA ASP A 158 25.15 -11.41 -28.63
C ASP A 158 25.42 -11.49 -27.12
N GLY A 159 24.38 -11.41 -26.28
CA GLY A 159 24.47 -11.47 -24.82
C GLY A 159 24.85 -10.16 -24.14
N LYS A 160 25.05 -9.07 -24.90
CA LYS A 160 25.43 -7.79 -24.31
C LYS A 160 24.25 -7.03 -23.76
N ILE A 161 24.47 -6.42 -22.60
CA ILE A 161 23.52 -5.52 -21.95
C ILE A 161 23.51 -4.19 -22.71
N GLY A 162 22.37 -3.86 -23.31
CA GLY A 162 22.08 -2.62 -23.99
C GLY A 162 21.70 -1.50 -23.03
N GLN A 163 21.33 -0.35 -23.61
CA GLN A 163 20.87 0.81 -22.84
C GLN A 163 19.39 0.65 -22.45
N GLY A 164 19.04 1.19 -21.29
CA GLY A 164 17.66 1.26 -20.82
C GLY A 164 17.08 -0.01 -20.22
N LEU A 165 15.80 0.07 -19.91
CA LEU A 165 14.95 -1.01 -19.45
C LEU A 165 13.85 -1.28 -20.49
N VAL A 166 13.48 -2.54 -20.62
CA VAL A 166 12.45 -3.01 -21.52
C VAL A 166 11.43 -3.85 -20.75
N GLU A 167 10.23 -3.92 -21.29
CA GLU A 167 9.13 -4.69 -20.72
C GLU A 167 8.54 -5.59 -21.81
N ARG A 168 7.91 -6.68 -21.39
CA ARG A 168 7.14 -7.50 -22.32
C ARG A 168 5.90 -6.75 -22.80
N ASN A 169 5.64 -6.76 -24.11
CA ASN A 169 4.50 -6.06 -24.72
C ASN A 169 3.14 -6.63 -24.30
N ASP A 170 3.10 -7.88 -23.86
CA ASP A 170 1.90 -8.58 -23.41
C ASP A 170 1.63 -8.45 -21.90
N SER A 171 2.59 -7.90 -21.15
CA SER A 171 2.43 -7.67 -19.72
C SER A 171 1.62 -6.40 -19.47
N PHE A 172 0.89 -6.35 -18.36
CA PHE A 172 0.29 -5.13 -17.80
C PHE A 172 0.71 -4.98 -16.33
N GLY A 173 1.96 -5.37 -16.03
CA GLY A 173 2.50 -5.54 -14.68
C GLY A 173 2.99 -6.98 -14.42
N PRO A 174 3.69 -7.23 -13.31
CA PRO A 174 4.25 -8.53 -13.03
C PRO A 174 3.17 -9.60 -12.87
N ASN A 175 3.56 -10.83 -13.15
CA ASN A 175 2.76 -11.99 -12.82
C ASN A 175 2.66 -12.14 -11.30
N LEU A 176 1.48 -11.83 -10.77
CA LEU A 176 1.19 -11.87 -9.33
C LEU A 176 1.04 -13.33 -8.86
N ILE A 177 2.12 -13.87 -8.28
CA ILE A 177 2.17 -15.23 -7.72
C ILE A 177 2.14 -15.14 -6.19
N PRO A 178 1.14 -15.74 -5.53
CA PRO A 178 1.01 -15.69 -4.08
C PRO A 178 2.11 -16.50 -3.37
N ALA A 179 2.36 -16.14 -2.11
CA ALA A 179 3.10 -16.99 -1.21
C ALA A 179 2.26 -18.24 -0.85
N TYR A 180 2.84 -19.44 -0.95
CA TYR A 180 2.12 -20.69 -0.70
C TYR A 180 2.13 -21.11 0.77
N GLN A 181 1.21 -20.65 1.63
CA GLN A 181 1.27 -21.03 3.06
C GLN A 181 0.76 -22.47 3.37
N PRO A 182 1.59 -23.40 3.91
CA PRO A 182 1.21 -24.80 4.12
C PRO A 182 0.19 -25.01 5.25
N GLY A 183 0.17 -24.10 6.24
CA GLY A 183 -0.74 -24.17 7.39
C GLY A 183 -2.19 -23.83 7.06
N PHE A 184 -2.42 -23.04 6.01
CA PHE A 184 -3.76 -22.66 5.52
C PHE A 184 -4.49 -23.88 4.89
N LEU A 185 -3.72 -24.89 4.47
CA LEU A 185 -4.23 -26.10 3.82
C LEU A 185 -4.77 -27.15 4.79
N GLY A 186 -4.32 -27.10 6.05
CA GLY A 186 -4.86 -27.93 7.12
C GLY A 186 -6.21 -27.44 7.66
N SER A 187 -6.60 -26.18 7.38
CA SER A 187 -7.83 -25.57 7.87
C SER A 187 -9.07 -25.76 6.98
N GLY A 188 -8.99 -26.56 5.92
CA GLY A 188 -10.11 -26.78 5.00
C GLY A 188 -10.35 -25.65 3.99
N TYR A 189 -9.51 -24.61 3.98
CA TYR A 189 -9.48 -23.62 2.90
C TYR A 189 -8.84 -24.23 1.66
N ASN A 190 -9.65 -24.43 0.63
CA ASN A 190 -9.27 -25.12 -0.59
C ASN A 190 -8.62 -24.11 -1.57
N PHE A 191 -7.42 -24.42 -2.10
CA PHE A 191 -6.75 -23.63 -3.16
C PHE A 191 -7.60 -23.40 -4.41
N LYS A 192 -8.73 -24.10 -4.55
CA LYS A 192 -9.72 -23.87 -5.62
C LYS A 192 -10.15 -22.40 -5.74
N ASN A 193 -10.02 -21.60 -4.67
CA ASN A 193 -10.35 -20.17 -4.69
C ASN A 193 -9.10 -19.28 -4.45
N LEU A 194 -8.05 -19.41 -5.27
CA LEU A 194 -7.00 -18.38 -5.37
C LEU A 194 -7.55 -16.97 -5.75
N GLY A 195 -8.83 -16.88 -6.10
CA GLY A 195 -9.58 -15.64 -6.27
C GLY A 195 -10.35 -15.15 -5.04
N ASP A 196 -10.32 -15.87 -3.90
CA ASP A 196 -10.91 -15.41 -2.63
C ASP A 196 -9.80 -14.95 -1.66
N PRO A 197 -9.47 -13.64 -1.67
CA PRO A 197 -8.44 -13.08 -0.80
C PRO A 197 -8.89 -12.96 0.66
N SER A 198 -10.10 -13.40 1.04
CA SER A 198 -10.71 -13.17 2.36
C SER A 198 -9.81 -13.55 3.54
N GLY A 199 -8.99 -14.61 3.39
CA GLY A 199 -8.04 -15.04 4.41
C GLY A 199 -6.82 -14.13 4.62
N PHE A 200 -6.54 -13.21 3.69
CA PHE A 200 -5.35 -12.35 3.67
C PHE A 200 -5.67 -10.84 3.74
N LEU A 201 -6.95 -10.47 3.80
CA LEU A 201 -7.36 -9.06 3.81
C LEU A 201 -6.82 -8.32 5.05
N GLY A 202 -6.62 -9.03 6.16
CA GLY A 202 -6.34 -8.47 7.49
C GLY A 202 -7.53 -8.66 8.44
N LEU A 203 -7.45 -8.05 9.62
CA LEU A 203 -8.47 -8.11 10.66
C LEU A 203 -9.11 -6.73 10.84
N PRO A 204 -10.39 -6.57 10.49
CA PRO A 204 -11.16 -5.37 10.78
C PRO A 204 -11.43 -5.20 12.28
N ARG A 205 -11.87 -4.01 12.68
CA ARG A 205 -12.72 -3.70 13.84
C ARG A 205 -12.34 -4.39 15.16
N THR A 206 -11.07 -4.71 15.36
CA THR A 206 -10.59 -5.45 16.53
C THR A 206 -9.14 -5.09 16.81
N ILE A 207 -8.83 -4.81 18.08
CA ILE A 207 -7.47 -4.68 18.59
C ILE A 207 -7.14 -5.92 19.40
N LEU A 208 -6.13 -6.67 18.97
CA LEU A 208 -5.78 -7.95 19.58
C LEU A 208 -4.66 -7.87 20.62
N ASN A 209 -3.83 -6.83 20.59
CA ASN A 209 -2.74 -6.66 21.56
C ASN A 209 -2.37 -5.18 21.77
N ASP A 210 -1.52 -4.94 22.76
CA ASP A 210 -1.18 -3.59 23.21
C ASP A 210 -0.26 -2.82 22.25
N ASN A 211 0.51 -3.50 21.40
CA ASN A 211 1.27 -2.81 20.35
C ASN A 211 0.31 -2.18 19.33
N TYR A 212 -0.71 -2.91 18.85
CA TYR A 212 -1.75 -2.32 18.01
C TYR A 212 -2.53 -1.20 18.72
N ARG A 213 -2.84 -1.37 20.01
CA ARG A 213 -3.49 -0.34 20.83
C ARG A 213 -2.64 0.91 20.94
N LYS A 214 -1.36 0.78 21.22
CA LYS A 214 -0.42 1.90 21.36
C LYS A 214 -0.23 2.61 20.03
N PHE A 215 0.04 1.86 18.97
CA PHE A 215 0.35 2.42 17.66
C PHE A 215 -0.90 3.01 16.97
N SER A 216 -2.12 2.57 17.28
CA SER A 216 -3.34 3.17 16.70
C SER A 216 -3.60 4.60 17.15
N LYS A 217 -3.07 5.02 18.31
CA LYS A 217 -3.26 6.35 18.90
C LYS A 217 -2.75 7.52 18.03
N THR A 218 -1.94 7.23 17.02
CA THR A 218 -1.36 8.24 16.11
C THR A 218 -1.70 7.96 14.64
N VAL A 219 -2.75 7.18 14.37
CA VAL A 219 -3.20 6.80 13.02
C VAL A 219 -4.67 7.16 12.87
N TYR A 220 -5.02 7.71 11.71
CA TYR A 220 -6.33 8.32 11.44
C TYR A 220 -6.81 7.90 10.05
N SER A 221 -8.12 7.81 9.88
CA SER A 221 -8.72 7.99 8.56
C SER A 221 -8.69 9.47 8.20
N LEU A 222 -8.15 9.80 7.03
CA LEU A 222 -8.26 11.08 6.37
C LEU A 222 -9.39 11.01 5.34
N SER A 223 -10.36 11.90 5.47
CA SER A 223 -11.48 12.02 4.55
C SER A 223 -11.64 13.47 4.11
N TYR A 224 -11.74 13.71 2.82
CA TYR A 224 -12.06 15.04 2.30
C TYR A 224 -12.86 14.97 1.00
N SER A 225 -13.59 16.03 0.68
CA SER A 225 -14.34 16.13 -0.58
C SER A 225 -14.03 17.42 -1.31
N ASN A 226 -13.95 17.31 -2.64
CA ASN A 226 -13.92 18.44 -3.55
C ASN A 226 -15.30 18.53 -4.20
N ALA A 227 -16.03 19.61 -3.97
CA ALA A 227 -17.37 19.80 -4.54
C ALA A 227 -17.52 21.19 -5.14
N PHE A 228 -18.45 21.31 -6.09
CA PHE A 228 -18.90 22.62 -6.56
C PHE A 228 -19.62 23.38 -5.44
N PRO A 229 -19.48 24.72 -5.39
CA PRO A 229 -20.37 25.57 -4.62
C PRO A 229 -21.85 25.41 -5.03
N ASP A 230 -22.11 25.08 -6.31
CA ASP A 230 -23.44 24.81 -6.87
C ASP A 230 -23.56 23.35 -7.36
N LEU A 231 -24.36 22.55 -6.64
CA LEU A 231 -24.60 21.15 -6.94
C LEU A 231 -25.25 20.90 -8.32
N LYS A 232 -26.05 21.83 -8.85
CA LYS A 232 -26.67 21.67 -10.17
C LYS A 232 -25.64 21.79 -11.28
N LYS A 233 -24.75 22.79 -11.18
CA LYS A 233 -23.61 22.92 -12.09
C LYS A 233 -22.75 21.66 -12.10
N GLY A 234 -22.64 20.97 -10.96
CA GLY A 234 -21.87 19.73 -10.86
C GLY A 234 -22.42 18.54 -11.62
N LEU A 235 -23.74 18.37 -11.62
CA LEU A 235 -24.38 17.29 -12.37
C LEU A 235 -24.36 17.56 -13.88
N GLU A 236 -24.55 18.81 -14.28
CA GLU A 236 -24.50 19.22 -15.70
C GLU A 236 -23.07 19.10 -16.28
N ALA A 237 -22.07 19.53 -15.50
CA ALA A 237 -20.64 19.40 -15.82
C ALA A 237 -20.21 17.95 -16.07
N ASP A 238 -20.48 17.01 -15.14
CA ASP A 238 -19.98 15.63 -15.27
C ASP A 238 -20.52 14.90 -16.53
N SER A 239 -21.73 15.25 -16.97
CA SER A 239 -22.34 14.66 -18.17
C SER A 239 -21.75 15.16 -19.50
N THR A 240 -21.15 16.36 -19.52
CA THR A 240 -20.69 17.04 -20.74
C THR A 240 -19.17 17.10 -20.88
N TRP A 241 -18.43 16.72 -19.84
CA TRP A 241 -16.99 16.88 -19.78
C TRP A 241 -16.17 15.79 -20.47
N THR A 242 -15.08 16.23 -21.10
CA THR A 242 -14.01 15.37 -21.60
C THR A 242 -13.32 14.61 -20.47
N THR A 243 -12.66 13.49 -20.80
CA THR A 243 -11.82 12.72 -19.85
C THR A 243 -10.84 13.63 -19.10
N GLN A 244 -10.28 14.61 -19.80
CA GLN A 244 -9.32 15.54 -19.24
C GLN A 244 -9.94 16.51 -18.22
N GLN A 245 -11.13 17.05 -18.51
CA GLN A 245 -11.87 17.89 -17.56
C GLN A 245 -12.27 17.09 -16.31
N LYS A 246 -12.62 15.80 -16.47
CA LYS A 246 -12.92 14.90 -15.34
C LYS A 246 -11.71 14.62 -14.45
N ILE A 247 -10.53 14.45 -15.05
CA ILE A 247 -9.25 14.29 -14.34
C ILE A 247 -8.92 15.53 -13.50
N ASP A 248 -9.31 16.70 -13.98
CA ASP A 248 -8.91 17.97 -13.37
C ASP A 248 -9.78 18.36 -12.19
N ALA A 249 -11.05 17.99 -12.26
CA ALA A 249 -12.06 18.49 -11.35
C ALA A 249 -12.33 17.61 -10.14
N LYS A 250 -11.99 16.31 -10.22
CA LYS A 250 -11.84 15.41 -9.07
C LYS A 250 -12.99 15.48 -8.04
N TYR A 251 -14.25 15.50 -8.52
CA TYR A 251 -15.46 15.64 -7.67
C TYR A 251 -15.82 14.38 -6.90
N ARG A 252 -15.07 14.07 -5.85
CA ARG A 252 -15.29 12.85 -5.07
C ARG A 252 -14.98 13.05 -3.61
N LEU A 253 -15.52 12.14 -2.81
CA LEU A 253 -14.98 11.84 -1.50
C LEU A 253 -13.69 11.05 -1.70
N PHE A 254 -12.61 11.53 -1.12
CA PHE A 254 -11.31 10.86 -1.05
C PHE A 254 -11.12 10.31 0.36
N LEU A 255 -10.71 9.06 0.43
CA LEU A 255 -10.42 8.35 1.67
C LEU A 255 -9.01 7.79 1.63
N GLY A 256 -8.30 7.97 2.73
CA GLY A 256 -7.01 7.34 2.98
C GLY A 256 -6.74 7.22 4.47
N THR A 257 -5.59 6.65 4.78
CA THR A 257 -5.04 6.58 6.12
C THR A 257 -3.94 7.63 6.24
N THR A 258 -3.84 8.28 7.39
CA THR A 258 -2.77 9.22 7.70
C THR A 258 -2.30 9.02 9.13
N TRP A 259 -1.11 9.51 9.45
CA TRP A 259 -0.51 9.36 10.77
C TRP A 259 0.42 10.53 11.07
N ILE A 260 0.60 10.81 12.36
CA ILE A 260 1.49 11.91 12.81
C ILE A 260 2.92 11.60 12.35
N LEU A 261 3.53 12.51 11.59
CA LEU A 261 4.93 12.48 11.20
C LEU A 261 5.80 13.35 12.11
N ASP A 262 5.35 14.57 12.38
CA ASP A 262 6.09 15.61 13.10
C ASP A 262 5.11 16.64 13.69
N TYR A 263 5.61 17.59 14.47
CA TYR A 263 4.86 18.76 14.93
C TYR A 263 5.76 19.96 15.15
N LYS A 264 5.19 21.14 14.91
CA LYS A 264 5.87 22.41 15.18
C LYS A 264 6.06 22.60 16.67
N LEU A 265 7.27 22.90 17.12
CA LEU A 265 7.50 23.25 18.52
C LEU A 265 6.85 24.62 18.83
N PRO A 266 6.10 24.75 19.93
CA PRO A 266 5.56 26.02 20.38
C PRO A 266 6.67 27.05 20.67
N GLU A 267 6.37 28.32 20.42
CA GLU A 267 7.31 29.42 20.68
C GLU A 267 7.54 29.64 22.18
N LYS A 268 6.52 29.37 23.00
CA LYS A 268 6.57 29.50 24.45
C LYS A 268 6.65 28.14 25.12
N THR A 269 7.55 28.02 26.09
CA THR A 269 7.67 26.83 26.94
C THR A 269 6.36 26.59 27.70
N GLY A 270 5.87 25.35 27.67
CA GLY A 270 4.65 24.93 28.37
C GLY A 270 3.37 25.02 27.54
N GLU A 271 3.39 25.64 26.36
CA GLU A 271 2.27 25.55 25.40
C GLU A 271 2.28 24.19 24.68
N TYR A 272 1.12 23.74 24.19
CA TYR A 272 1.01 22.51 23.40
C TYR A 272 1.00 22.83 21.89
N PRO A 273 1.64 22.01 21.04
CA PRO A 273 1.66 22.24 19.60
C PRO A 273 0.26 22.18 18.98
N LYS A 274 -0.06 23.21 18.19
CA LYS A 274 -1.30 23.26 17.39
C LYS A 274 -1.08 22.91 15.93
N THR A 275 0.15 22.99 15.43
CA THR A 275 0.50 22.69 14.05
C THR A 275 1.23 21.35 13.99
N TRP A 276 0.66 20.43 13.22
CA TRP A 276 1.09 19.04 13.13
C TRP A 276 1.29 18.64 11.68
N TYR A 277 2.26 17.78 11.43
CA TYR A 277 2.56 17.23 10.12
C TYR A 277 2.09 15.79 10.06
N PHE A 278 1.30 15.46 9.04
CA PHE A 278 0.71 14.15 8.85
C PHE A 278 1.21 13.55 7.54
N ALA A 279 1.70 12.31 7.60
CA ALA A 279 2.13 11.56 6.43
C ALA A 279 0.98 10.70 5.89
N SER A 280 0.93 10.55 4.56
CA SER A 280 0.05 9.63 3.84
C SER A 280 0.69 9.26 2.49
N ASN A 281 -0.01 8.55 1.63
CA ASN A 281 0.47 8.35 0.26
C ASN A 281 0.29 9.62 -0.57
N MET A 282 1.14 9.79 -1.58
CA MET A 282 1.03 10.90 -2.52
C MET A 282 -0.31 10.88 -3.24
N HIS A 283 -0.78 9.73 -3.71
CA HIS A 283 -2.06 9.65 -4.43
C HIS A 283 -3.27 9.95 -3.53
N VAL A 284 -3.15 9.81 -2.21
CA VAL A 284 -4.18 10.23 -1.26
C VAL A 284 -4.19 11.75 -1.13
N LEU A 285 -3.04 12.42 -1.21
CA LEU A 285 -2.91 13.85 -0.93
C LEU A 285 -2.96 14.73 -2.19
N GLU A 286 -2.56 14.23 -3.35
CA GLU A 286 -2.52 15.01 -4.60
C GLU A 286 -3.91 15.41 -5.13
N ASN A 287 -4.96 14.76 -4.62
CA ASN A 287 -6.34 15.12 -4.89
C ASN A 287 -6.87 16.24 -3.98
N LEU A 288 -6.10 16.72 -2.99
CA LEU A 288 -6.51 17.81 -2.11
C LEU A 288 -6.45 19.15 -2.86
N LEU A 289 -7.60 19.77 -3.10
CA LEU A 289 -7.73 21.04 -3.84
C LEU A 289 -7.98 22.20 -2.87
N LEU A 290 -6.95 22.89 -2.39
CA LEU A 290 -7.15 23.97 -1.43
C LEU A 290 -7.41 25.33 -2.10
N ASP A 291 -8.14 26.17 -1.37
CA ASP A 291 -8.49 27.53 -1.77
C ASP A 291 -7.25 28.43 -1.86
N GLY A 292 -7.12 29.19 -2.94
CA GLY A 292 -6.09 30.24 -3.07
C GLY A 292 -4.64 29.76 -3.18
N ILE A 293 -4.38 28.46 -3.31
CA ILE A 293 -3.00 27.93 -3.49
C ILE A 293 -2.66 27.60 -4.94
N ALA A 294 -3.64 27.53 -5.84
CA ALA A 294 -3.39 27.19 -7.25
C ALA A 294 -2.43 28.18 -7.90
N GLY A 295 -1.39 27.67 -8.57
CA GLY A 295 -0.35 28.51 -9.21
C GLY A 295 0.59 29.22 -8.22
N THR A 296 0.54 28.89 -6.92
CA THR A 296 1.50 29.39 -5.92
C THR A 296 2.59 28.36 -5.66
N ASP A 297 3.67 28.79 -5.02
CA ASP A 297 4.73 27.93 -4.46
C ASP A 297 4.20 26.91 -3.41
N GLN A 298 3.00 27.16 -2.90
CA GLN A 298 2.29 26.26 -1.99
C GLN A 298 1.45 25.21 -2.72
N ASP A 299 1.24 25.26 -4.04
CA ASP A 299 0.59 24.12 -4.72
C ASP A 299 1.54 22.91 -4.73
N PHE A 300 0.98 21.73 -4.48
CA PHE A 300 1.66 20.45 -4.72
C PHE A 300 2.01 20.26 -6.19
N ARG A 301 1.28 20.93 -7.06
CA ARG A 301 1.26 20.69 -8.49
C ARG A 301 1.68 21.99 -9.16
N ASP A 302 2.90 21.99 -9.66
CA ASP A 302 3.45 23.08 -10.46
C ASP A 302 2.62 23.23 -11.75
N PHE A 303 1.60 24.07 -11.68
CA PHE A 303 0.65 24.30 -12.74
C PHE A 303 0.50 25.79 -12.97
N GLU A 304 1.30 26.32 -13.89
CA GLU A 304 1.26 27.72 -14.28
C GLU A 304 -0.11 28.15 -14.86
N HIS A 305 -1.05 27.25 -15.18
CA HIS A 305 -2.21 27.58 -16.04
C HIS A 305 -3.56 26.93 -15.69
N ARG A 306 -3.95 26.77 -14.42
CA ARG A 306 -5.33 26.35 -14.11
C ARG A 306 -6.01 27.11 -13.00
N ASP A 307 -7.17 27.67 -13.36
CA ASP A 307 -8.16 28.18 -12.43
C ASP A 307 -9.10 27.03 -12.07
N TYR A 308 -8.94 26.44 -10.89
CA TYR A 308 -9.85 25.39 -10.42
C TYR A 308 -11.10 26.06 -9.84
N GLU A 309 -12.27 25.83 -10.45
CA GLU A 309 -13.57 26.22 -9.87
C GLU A 309 -13.90 25.44 -8.57
N VAL A 310 -13.10 24.42 -8.22
CA VAL A 310 -13.37 23.43 -7.17
C VAL A 310 -12.37 23.54 -6.04
N ARG A 311 -12.88 23.46 -4.81
CA ARG A 311 -12.08 23.54 -3.59
C ARG A 311 -12.54 22.47 -2.61
N THR A 312 -11.65 22.03 -1.74
CA THR A 312 -11.95 21.11 -0.66
C THR A 312 -12.94 21.81 0.25
N ASN A 313 -14.14 21.27 0.34
CA ASN A 313 -15.23 21.86 1.10
C ASN A 313 -15.43 21.16 2.45
N LEU A 314 -14.98 19.90 2.57
CA LEU A 314 -14.95 19.13 3.81
C LEU A 314 -13.60 18.45 3.92
N ALA A 315 -13.00 18.49 5.11
CA ALA A 315 -11.90 17.63 5.50
C ALA A 315 -12.12 17.17 6.94
N SER A 316 -11.74 15.94 7.26
CA SER A 316 -11.88 15.39 8.60
C SER A 316 -10.86 14.30 8.89
N LEU A 317 -10.53 14.17 10.16
CA LEU A 317 -9.74 13.08 10.71
C LEU A 317 -10.64 12.24 11.63
N THR A 318 -10.68 10.93 11.41
CA THR A 318 -11.39 9.99 12.28
C THR A 318 -10.40 9.01 12.89
N PHE A 319 -10.44 8.81 14.20
CA PHE A 319 -9.60 7.83 14.91
C PHE A 319 -10.43 6.94 15.82
N VAL A 320 -9.83 5.85 16.25
CA VAL A 320 -10.49 4.94 17.17
C VAL A 320 -10.38 5.46 18.60
N ASN A 321 -11.52 5.54 19.28
CA ASN A 321 -11.64 6.05 20.63
C ASN A 321 -11.38 4.93 21.65
N TYR A 322 -10.15 4.90 22.18
CA TYR A 322 -9.76 3.99 23.25
C TYR A 322 -9.36 4.71 24.54
N TRP A 323 -9.68 5.99 24.65
CA TRP A 323 -9.15 6.87 25.71
C TRP A 323 -9.78 6.65 27.08
N ASN A 324 -10.88 5.90 27.20
CA ASN A 324 -11.62 5.81 28.46
C ASN A 324 -11.87 4.42 29.00
N LYS A 325 -11.38 3.36 28.36
CA LYS A 325 -11.61 1.99 28.84
C LYS A 325 -10.45 1.09 28.48
N ASP A 326 -9.81 0.52 29.49
CA ASP A 326 -9.11 -0.77 29.45
C ASP A 326 -10.04 -1.94 29.06
N ALA A 327 -11.16 -1.68 28.39
CA ALA A 327 -12.25 -2.60 28.11
C ALA A 327 -12.82 -2.39 26.70
N THR A 328 -11.96 -2.28 25.69
CA THR A 328 -12.15 -3.23 24.60
C THR A 328 -11.27 -4.41 24.99
N PRO A 329 -11.82 -5.46 25.65
CA PRO A 329 -11.08 -6.69 25.81
C PRO A 329 -10.39 -7.00 24.49
N THR A 330 -9.11 -7.33 24.51
CA THR A 330 -8.45 -7.87 23.32
C THR A 330 -9.37 -8.94 22.70
N GLY A 331 -9.85 -8.72 21.48
CA GLY A 331 -10.86 -9.58 20.84
C GLY A 331 -12.28 -9.03 20.74
N SER A 332 -12.61 -7.88 21.34
CA SER A 332 -13.93 -7.25 21.18
C SER A 332 -14.09 -6.54 19.83
N ARG A 333 -15.26 -6.74 19.22
CA ARG A 333 -15.65 -6.18 17.92
C ARG A 333 -16.30 -4.81 18.14
N PHE A 334 -15.89 -3.82 17.37
CA PHE A 334 -16.57 -2.52 17.34
C PHE A 334 -17.24 -2.28 15.98
N ALA A 335 -18.17 -1.33 15.93
CA ALA A 335 -18.87 -0.98 14.70
C ALA A 335 -17.93 -0.38 13.64
N THR A 336 -18.45 -0.14 12.43
CA THR A 336 -17.82 0.73 11.41
C THR A 336 -18.05 2.20 11.80
N THR A 337 -17.54 3.16 11.02
CA THR A 337 -17.84 4.60 11.23
C THR A 337 -19.25 5.01 10.77
N GLN A 338 -20.24 4.14 10.95
CA GLN A 338 -21.65 4.49 10.82
C GLN A 338 -22.02 5.62 11.81
N PRO A 339 -23.00 6.49 11.50
CA PRO A 339 -23.26 7.72 12.26
C PRO A 339 -23.39 7.52 13.79
N GLN A 340 -24.12 6.50 14.23
CA GLN A 340 -24.32 6.18 15.65
C GLN A 340 -23.07 5.65 16.38
N SER A 341 -21.98 5.40 15.65
CA SER A 341 -20.72 4.83 16.16
C SER A 341 -19.57 5.83 16.09
N VAL A 342 -19.86 7.09 15.77
CA VAL A 342 -18.88 8.17 15.70
C VAL A 342 -19.36 9.33 16.55
N THR A 343 -18.53 9.81 17.46
CA THR A 343 -18.74 11.10 18.12
C THR A 343 -17.93 12.17 17.40
N GLN A 344 -18.62 13.19 16.90
CA GLN A 344 -18.00 14.35 16.26
C GLN A 344 -17.64 15.39 17.32
N ILE A 345 -16.38 15.84 17.37
CA ILE A 345 -15.92 16.85 18.35
C ILE A 345 -16.42 18.25 17.98
N ASN A 346 -16.51 18.53 16.68
CA ASN A 346 -16.85 19.85 16.17
C ASN A 346 -17.67 19.78 14.88
N ASP A 347 -18.63 20.70 14.76
CA ASP A 347 -19.53 20.76 13.60
C ASP A 347 -19.03 21.69 12.49
N ARG A 348 -19.43 21.34 11.27
CA ARG A 348 -19.31 22.20 10.09
C ARG A 348 -20.59 23.03 9.97
N THR A 349 -20.45 24.34 9.86
CA THR A 349 -21.55 25.29 9.64
C THR A 349 -21.42 25.94 8.26
N ASP A 350 -22.48 26.61 7.81
CA ASP A 350 -22.48 27.34 6.54
C ASP A 350 -21.47 28.50 6.50
N LEU A 351 -21.03 28.97 7.68
CA LEU A 351 -20.06 30.07 7.87
C LEU A 351 -18.64 29.56 8.23
N GLY A 352 -18.38 28.25 8.18
CA GLY A 352 -17.08 27.66 8.48
C GLY A 352 -17.16 26.47 9.44
N PHE A 353 -16.26 26.42 10.43
CA PHE A 353 -16.17 25.34 11.41
C PHE A 353 -16.32 25.93 12.81
N LYS A 354 -17.54 25.93 13.34
CA LYS A 354 -17.84 26.36 14.71
C LYS A 354 -19.08 25.64 15.22
N ASP A 355 -18.82 24.66 16.07
CA ASP A 355 -19.39 24.49 17.42
C ASP A 355 -18.66 23.27 17.99
N ASN A 356 -17.95 23.45 19.10
CA ASN A 356 -17.44 22.30 19.84
C ASN A 356 -18.65 21.66 20.50
N THR A 357 -18.97 20.41 20.17
CA THR A 357 -19.99 19.65 20.91
C THR A 357 -19.41 19.14 22.24
N ILE A 358 -18.08 19.08 22.35
CA ILE A 358 -17.30 18.62 23.50
C ILE A 358 -16.44 19.79 24.01
N HIS A 359 -16.69 20.24 25.25
CA HIS A 359 -16.05 21.43 25.81
C HIS A 359 -15.01 21.14 26.89
N THR A 360 -15.12 19.99 27.58
CA THR A 360 -14.24 19.65 28.71
C THR A 360 -13.57 18.29 28.51
N GLN A 361 -12.46 18.06 29.23
CA GLN A 361 -11.84 16.73 29.27
C GLN A 361 -12.81 15.69 29.82
N ASP A 362 -13.66 16.05 30.78
CA ASP A 362 -14.68 15.15 31.32
C ASP A 362 -15.72 14.76 30.28
N ASP A 363 -16.12 15.68 29.40
CA ASP A 363 -17.04 15.37 28.29
C ASP A 363 -16.37 14.43 27.28
N PHE A 364 -15.11 14.69 26.94
CA PHE A 364 -14.32 13.78 26.10
C PHE A 364 -14.17 12.41 26.76
N ASN A 365 -13.99 12.38 28.08
CA ASN A 365 -13.85 11.14 28.85
C ASN A 365 -15.15 10.30 28.90
N LYS A 366 -16.30 10.94 28.66
CA LYS A 366 -17.61 10.26 28.63
C LYS A 366 -17.94 9.66 27.25
N ILE A 367 -17.15 9.94 26.21
CA ILE A 367 -17.39 9.41 24.86
C ILE A 367 -17.31 7.88 24.88
N SER A 368 -18.42 7.23 24.55
CA SER A 368 -18.57 5.78 24.53
C SER A 368 -18.58 5.17 23.12
N THR A 369 -18.67 5.99 22.08
CA THR A 369 -18.60 5.56 20.69
C THR A 369 -17.19 5.05 20.36
N PRO A 370 -17.06 4.05 19.46
CA PRO A 370 -15.76 3.48 19.11
C PRO A 370 -14.89 4.40 18.27
N TYR A 371 -15.45 5.43 17.63
CA TYR A 371 -14.66 6.39 16.86
C TYR A 371 -14.98 7.82 17.26
N VAL A 372 -13.97 8.66 17.13
CA VAL A 372 -14.09 10.11 17.26
C VAL A 372 -13.65 10.77 15.97
N ARG A 373 -14.41 11.78 15.53
CA ARG A 373 -14.15 12.55 14.32
C ARG A 373 -13.93 14.01 14.65
N VAL A 374 -12.93 14.60 14.00
CA VAL A 374 -12.65 16.03 14.04
C VAL A 374 -12.71 16.57 12.62
N ASN A 375 -13.56 17.55 12.41
CA ASN A 375 -13.62 18.30 11.15
C ASN A 375 -12.52 19.36 11.13
N ILE A 376 -11.83 19.45 10.00
CA ILE A 376 -10.70 20.36 9.79
C ILE A 376 -11.11 21.40 8.76
N ASP A 377 -10.88 22.66 9.10
CA ASP A 377 -11.05 23.75 8.14
C ASP A 377 -10.00 23.60 7.03
N PRO A 378 -10.39 23.45 5.76
CA PRO A 378 -9.44 23.29 4.65
C PRO A 378 -8.39 24.41 4.59
N LYS A 379 -8.71 25.63 5.04
CA LYS A 379 -7.74 26.74 5.09
C LYS A 379 -6.59 26.50 6.08
N ASN A 380 -6.78 25.58 7.02
CA ASN A 380 -5.79 25.20 8.02
C ASN A 380 -4.94 23.99 7.59
N ILE A 381 -5.18 23.47 6.39
CA ILE A 381 -4.38 22.41 5.80
C ILE A 381 -3.38 23.06 4.85
N LYS A 382 -2.12 22.60 4.87
CA LYS A 382 -1.15 22.99 3.85
C LYS A 382 -0.37 21.80 3.32
N PRO A 383 -0.21 21.68 2.00
CA PRO A 383 0.73 20.76 1.40
C PRO A 383 2.18 21.07 1.79
N ILE A 384 2.96 20.04 2.14
CA ILE A 384 4.40 20.21 2.46
C ILE A 384 5.27 19.43 1.48
N PHE A 385 5.03 18.13 1.32
CA PHE A 385 5.86 17.28 0.48
C PHE A 385 5.00 16.28 -0.30
N LEU A 386 5.34 16.04 -1.57
CA LEU A 386 4.90 14.88 -2.34
C LEU A 386 6.13 14.24 -2.97
N GLY A 387 6.18 12.92 -2.97
CA GLY A 387 7.22 12.14 -3.63
C GLY A 387 7.15 12.14 -5.17
N ALA A 388 6.60 13.20 -5.79
CA ALA A 388 6.59 13.37 -7.24
C ALA A 388 7.95 13.92 -7.70
N ASP A 389 8.57 13.28 -8.69
CA ASP A 389 9.85 13.72 -9.28
C ASP A 389 10.96 13.95 -8.23
N PHE A 390 10.99 13.08 -7.20
CA PHE A 390 11.84 13.25 -6.01
C PHE A 390 13.30 12.81 -6.22
N LEU A 391 13.62 12.18 -7.35
CA LEU A 391 14.97 11.73 -7.70
C LEU A 391 15.66 12.76 -8.60
N LYS A 392 16.99 12.73 -8.61
CA LYS A 392 17.81 13.52 -9.54
C LYS A 392 17.68 12.99 -10.97
N ASP A 393 17.92 13.87 -11.93
CA ASP A 393 17.99 13.49 -13.34
C ASP A 393 19.06 12.42 -13.56
N GLY A 394 18.72 11.37 -14.31
CA GLY A 394 19.61 10.25 -14.60
C GLY A 394 19.58 9.11 -13.57
N SER A 395 18.98 9.30 -12.39
CA SER A 395 18.78 8.21 -11.41
C SER A 395 17.86 7.09 -11.93
N ILE A 396 17.06 7.39 -12.97
CA ILE A 396 16.24 6.43 -13.70
C ILE A 396 16.55 6.53 -15.21
N PRO A 397 16.76 5.41 -15.93
CA PRO A 397 17.10 5.43 -17.37
C PRO A 397 15.96 6.02 -18.19
N LYS A 398 16.21 6.83 -19.23
CA LYS A 398 15.12 7.38 -20.05
C LYS A 398 14.34 6.33 -20.83
N GLU A 399 15.04 5.34 -21.39
CA GLU A 399 14.43 4.24 -22.13
C GLU A 399 13.88 3.21 -21.16
N ARG A 400 12.54 3.12 -21.06
CA ARG A 400 11.82 2.21 -20.14
C ARG A 400 10.54 1.66 -20.77
N GLY A 401 10.60 1.36 -22.06
CA GLY A 401 9.41 1.00 -22.86
C GLY A 401 8.31 2.07 -22.75
N ARG A 402 7.10 1.66 -22.37
CA ARG A 402 5.93 2.57 -22.20
C ARG A 402 6.06 3.59 -21.06
N PHE A 403 7.07 3.49 -20.20
CA PHE A 403 7.33 4.42 -19.11
C PHE A 403 8.37 5.49 -19.45
N SER A 404 8.80 5.58 -20.71
CA SER A 404 9.89 6.48 -21.11
C SER A 404 9.55 7.96 -20.89
N ASP A 405 8.30 8.36 -21.09
CA ASP A 405 7.83 9.74 -20.85
C ASP A 405 7.43 9.99 -19.39
N ALA A 406 7.45 8.96 -18.53
CA ALA A 406 7.03 9.06 -17.15
C ALA A 406 8.14 9.63 -16.25
N LYS A 407 7.78 10.50 -15.29
CA LYS A 407 8.66 10.91 -14.21
C LYS A 407 8.71 9.86 -13.09
N SER A 408 9.75 9.85 -12.27
CA SER A 408 9.77 9.01 -11.07
C SER A 408 8.76 9.51 -10.04
N MET A 409 8.11 8.60 -9.34
CA MET A 409 7.43 8.90 -8.09
C MET A 409 7.80 7.89 -7.00
N ILE A 410 7.60 8.31 -5.76
CA ILE A 410 7.44 7.44 -4.60
C ILE A 410 6.15 7.86 -3.89
N ASP A 411 5.30 6.88 -3.59
CA ASP A 411 3.93 7.15 -3.18
C ASP A 411 3.82 7.54 -1.70
N PHE A 412 4.36 8.71 -1.38
CA PHE A 412 4.44 9.28 -0.04
C PHE A 412 4.25 10.80 -0.13
N GLY A 413 3.57 11.37 0.85
CA GLY A 413 3.43 12.81 0.97
C GLY A 413 3.09 13.24 2.38
N VAL A 414 3.17 14.55 2.61
CA VAL A 414 3.01 15.19 3.91
C VAL A 414 2.13 16.42 3.78
N ILE A 415 1.16 16.54 4.67
CA ILE A 415 0.37 17.75 4.89
C ILE A 415 0.61 18.30 6.30
N GLU A 416 0.58 19.62 6.43
CA GLU A 416 0.48 20.36 7.67
C GLU A 416 -0.99 20.57 8.01
N ILE A 417 -1.37 20.42 9.27
CA ILE A 417 -2.69 20.76 9.79
C ILE A 417 -2.51 21.63 11.03
N THR A 418 -3.14 22.81 11.05
CA THR A 418 -3.17 23.68 12.22
C THR A 418 -4.54 23.64 12.90
N PHE A 419 -4.58 23.17 14.15
CA PHE A 419 -5.81 23.13 14.94
C PHE A 419 -6.11 24.53 15.52
N ASN A 420 -7.38 24.95 15.42
CA ASN A 420 -7.82 26.23 15.98
C ASN A 420 -7.84 26.24 17.52
N ASN A 421 -7.86 25.06 18.14
CA ASN A 421 -8.01 24.89 19.58
C ASN A 421 -6.97 23.88 20.10
N GLU A 422 -6.25 24.26 21.15
CA GLU A 422 -5.21 23.44 21.77
C GLU A 422 -5.76 22.12 22.33
N GLN A 423 -6.92 22.16 22.96
CA GLN A 423 -7.55 20.99 23.55
C GLN A 423 -7.99 19.98 22.47
N ILE A 424 -8.51 20.47 21.32
CA ILE A 424 -8.80 19.60 20.17
C ILE A 424 -7.52 18.94 19.66
N ALA A 425 -6.42 19.71 19.57
CA ALA A 425 -5.13 19.15 19.19
C ALA A 425 -4.72 18.04 20.17
N LYS A 426 -4.78 18.28 21.49
CA LYS A 426 -4.48 17.28 22.53
C LYS A 426 -5.33 16.03 22.41
N TRP A 427 -6.65 16.17 22.27
CA TRP A 427 -7.57 15.02 22.12
C TRP A 427 -7.28 14.18 20.88
N LEU A 428 -7.15 14.82 19.72
CA LEU A 428 -6.91 14.11 18.46
C LEU A 428 -5.53 13.46 18.45
N THR A 429 -4.52 14.20 18.91
CA THR A 429 -3.13 13.74 18.88
C THR A 429 -2.77 12.94 20.11
N SER A 430 -3.75 12.56 20.94
CA SER A 430 -3.53 11.61 22.03
C SER A 430 -2.52 12.12 23.07
N ASP A 431 -2.42 13.45 23.21
CA ASP A 431 -1.39 14.16 23.95
C ASP A 431 0.06 13.76 23.56
N TYR A 432 0.27 13.32 22.32
CA TYR A 432 1.53 12.73 21.84
C TYR A 432 2.75 13.61 22.08
N ALA A 433 2.62 14.94 22.01
CA ALA A 433 3.76 15.83 22.22
C ALA A 433 4.36 15.70 23.64
N ASN A 434 3.53 15.35 24.62
CA ASN A 434 3.90 15.17 26.02
C ASN A 434 4.22 13.72 26.39
N TRP A 435 4.15 12.77 25.44
CA TRP A 435 4.54 11.40 25.72
C TRP A 435 6.01 11.31 26.12
N PRO A 436 6.39 10.35 26.99
CA PRO A 436 7.78 10.03 27.24
C PRO A 436 8.53 9.73 25.93
N GLU A 437 9.76 10.23 25.80
CA GLU A 437 10.53 10.11 24.54
C GLU A 437 10.79 8.65 24.14
N ASN A 438 10.92 7.75 25.12
CA ASN A 438 11.05 6.30 24.88
C ASN A 438 9.74 5.64 24.42
N GLU A 439 8.59 6.31 24.55
CA GLU A 439 7.31 5.82 24.08
C GLU A 439 6.91 6.35 22.69
N LYS A 440 7.47 7.48 22.29
CA LYS A 440 7.34 8.04 20.94
C LYS A 440 7.92 7.10 19.89
N TYR A 441 7.32 7.10 18.71
CA TYR A 441 7.83 6.29 17.61
C TYR A 441 9.15 6.88 17.08
N LYS A 442 9.90 6.06 16.36
CA LYS A 442 11.16 6.41 15.73
C LYS A 442 11.09 6.13 14.23
N PHE A 443 12.05 6.63 13.48
CA PHE A 443 12.21 6.29 12.06
C PHE A 443 13.40 5.36 11.86
N ALA A 444 13.27 4.46 10.90
CA ALA A 444 14.31 3.52 10.58
C ALA A 444 15.57 4.24 10.06
N THR A 445 16.70 4.01 10.70
CA THR A 445 18.02 4.51 10.28
C THR A 445 18.63 3.67 9.16
N THR A 446 18.09 2.45 8.97
CA THR A 446 18.43 1.55 7.87
C THR A 446 17.19 0.84 7.33
N SER A 447 17.20 0.51 6.05
CA SER A 447 16.12 -0.22 5.39
C SER A 447 16.24 -1.73 5.59
N LEU A 448 15.22 -2.49 5.18
CA LEU A 448 15.28 -3.96 5.15
C LEU A 448 16.11 -4.51 3.97
N LEU A 449 16.68 -3.64 3.12
CA LEU A 449 17.72 -4.03 2.17
C LEU A 449 19.04 -4.37 2.89
N ASN A 450 19.29 -3.75 4.04
CA ASN A 450 20.46 -4.05 4.87
C ASN A 450 20.36 -5.46 5.47
N ASP A 451 21.41 -6.27 5.28
CA ASP A 451 21.44 -7.66 5.73
C ASP A 451 21.24 -7.82 7.25
N GLN A 452 21.87 -6.95 8.05
CA GLN A 452 21.80 -7.05 9.50
C GLN A 452 20.39 -6.67 9.98
N THR A 453 19.84 -5.57 9.47
CA THR A 453 18.49 -5.11 9.77
C THR A 453 17.43 -6.15 9.38
N TYR A 454 17.59 -6.81 8.22
CA TYR A 454 16.70 -7.89 7.78
C TYR A 454 16.77 -9.11 8.70
N LYS A 455 17.98 -9.53 9.10
CA LYS A 455 18.21 -10.69 9.99
C LYS A 455 17.70 -10.44 11.41
N ASP A 456 17.80 -9.21 11.89
CA ASP A 456 17.39 -8.82 13.24
C ASP A 456 15.89 -8.49 13.36
N LEU A 457 15.17 -8.38 12.23
CA LEU A 457 13.71 -8.26 12.24
C LEU A 457 13.09 -9.55 12.79
N LYS A 458 12.49 -9.45 13.97
CA LYS A 458 11.91 -10.58 14.71
C LYS A 458 10.71 -11.17 13.96
N GLU A 459 10.36 -12.41 14.32
CA GLU A 459 9.17 -13.09 13.81
C GLU A 459 7.91 -12.29 14.13
N ASP A 460 7.07 -12.10 13.10
CA ASP A 460 5.80 -11.39 13.20
C ASP A 460 5.93 -10.01 13.88
N ASP A 461 6.99 -9.25 13.61
CA ASP A 461 7.27 -7.99 14.32
C ASP A 461 6.78 -6.74 13.57
N LEU A 462 6.08 -6.88 12.44
CA LEU A 462 5.57 -5.76 11.65
C LEU A 462 4.08 -5.53 11.94
N TYR A 463 3.73 -4.33 12.36
CA TYR A 463 2.37 -3.90 12.64
C TYR A 463 1.92 -2.95 11.53
N ALA A 464 1.01 -3.42 10.68
CA ALA A 464 0.33 -2.58 9.69
C ALA A 464 -1.01 -2.11 10.26
N ILE A 465 -1.25 -0.81 10.21
CA ILE A 465 -2.44 -0.19 10.81
C ILE A 465 -3.02 0.85 9.86
N GLY A 466 -4.32 0.75 9.59
CA GLY A 466 -5.02 1.78 8.83
C GLY A 466 -6.53 1.69 8.85
N PHE A 467 -7.13 2.50 7.98
CA PHE A 467 -8.57 2.73 7.93
C PHE A 467 -9.13 2.54 6.50
N PRO A 468 -9.12 1.30 5.97
CA PRO A 468 -9.86 1.02 4.75
C PRO A 468 -11.35 1.29 4.93
N ASN A 469 -12.01 1.51 3.79
CA ASN A 469 -13.44 1.52 3.71
C ASN A 469 -14.01 0.15 4.12
N SER A 470 -15.21 0.16 4.69
CA SER A 470 -15.82 -1.02 5.30
C SER A 470 -16.43 -2.02 4.30
N HIS A 471 -16.28 -1.77 2.98
CA HIS A 471 -16.85 -2.64 1.95
C HIS A 471 -16.34 -4.08 2.06
N ASP A 472 -15.08 -4.32 2.43
CA ASP A 472 -14.59 -5.70 2.55
C ASP A 472 -14.80 -6.32 3.95
N ASP A 473 -15.37 -5.59 4.93
CA ASP A 473 -15.59 -6.10 6.29
C ASP A 473 -16.49 -7.35 6.28
N TYR A 474 -17.52 -7.37 5.42
CA TYR A 474 -18.43 -8.51 5.30
C TYR A 474 -17.76 -9.75 4.67
N LYS A 475 -16.63 -9.62 3.98
CA LYS A 475 -15.96 -10.76 3.35
C LYS A 475 -15.24 -11.64 4.37
N ILE A 476 -14.84 -11.05 5.51
CA ILE A 476 -14.24 -11.80 6.62
C ILE A 476 -15.28 -12.68 7.34
N ARG A 477 -16.58 -12.43 7.16
CA ARG A 477 -17.68 -13.20 7.80
C ARG A 477 -17.90 -14.60 7.27
N TYR A 478 -17.57 -14.87 6.01
CA TYR A 478 -17.80 -16.20 5.44
C TYR A 478 -16.96 -17.30 6.12
N ALA A 479 -16.09 -16.91 7.05
CA ALA A 479 -15.33 -17.78 7.93
C ALA A 479 -16.01 -18.12 9.29
N GLY A 480 -17.10 -17.45 9.70
CA GLY A 480 -17.77 -17.76 10.98
C GLY A 480 -18.99 -16.89 11.26
N ALA A 481 -20.16 -17.53 11.29
CA ALA A 481 -21.48 -16.90 11.41
C ALA A 481 -21.76 -16.34 12.83
N ASP A 482 -21.94 -15.02 12.95
CA ASP A 482 -22.26 -14.31 14.20
C ASP A 482 -23.59 -13.51 14.15
N GLY A 483 -24.29 -13.50 13.01
CA GLY A 483 -25.65 -12.96 12.90
C GLY A 483 -25.78 -11.43 12.85
N GLU A 484 -24.68 -10.66 12.88
CA GLU A 484 -24.75 -9.21 12.62
C GLU A 484 -25.10 -8.96 11.13
N THR A 485 -25.65 -7.80 10.77
CA THR A 485 -25.81 -7.35 9.37
C THR A 485 -24.85 -6.18 9.14
N ILE A 486 -23.74 -6.41 8.42
CA ILE A 486 -22.80 -5.33 8.04
C ILE A 486 -23.19 -4.88 6.65
N GLU A 487 -23.52 -3.60 6.52
CA GLU A 487 -23.72 -2.97 5.22
C GLU A 487 -22.35 -2.78 4.54
N ALA A 488 -22.20 -3.32 3.33
CA ALA A 488 -20.98 -3.18 2.53
C ALA A 488 -20.87 -1.74 1.97
N ARG A 489 -20.43 -0.80 2.81
CA ARG A 489 -20.41 0.63 2.50
C ARG A 489 -19.01 1.16 2.25
N GLY A 490 -18.84 1.78 1.08
CA GLY A 490 -17.59 2.40 0.65
C GLY A 490 -17.37 3.81 1.20
N ASP A 491 -18.38 4.40 1.83
CA ASP A 491 -18.34 5.71 2.48
C ASP A 491 -18.11 5.65 3.99
N TYR A 492 -18.18 4.45 4.58
CA TYR A 492 -17.75 4.19 5.96
C TYR A 492 -16.36 3.55 5.98
N VAL A 493 -15.63 3.74 7.06
CA VAL A 493 -14.31 3.14 7.29
C VAL A 493 -14.32 2.28 8.54
N SER A 494 -13.33 1.40 8.62
CA SER A 494 -13.08 0.54 9.78
C SER A 494 -11.60 0.57 10.10
N TYR A 495 -11.27 0.46 11.39
CA TYR A 495 -9.89 0.18 11.79
C TYR A 495 -9.48 -1.23 11.34
N TRP A 496 -8.31 -1.38 10.72
CA TRP A 496 -7.79 -2.67 10.28
C TRP A 496 -6.34 -2.87 10.70
N THR A 497 -6.00 -4.14 10.92
CA THR A 497 -4.64 -4.59 11.21
C THR A 497 -4.23 -5.73 10.30
N ASN A 498 -2.94 -5.99 10.15
CA ASN A 498 -2.41 -7.18 9.46
C ASN A 498 -2.55 -8.50 10.25
N LYS A 499 -3.59 -8.61 11.09
CA LYS A 499 -3.95 -9.85 11.79
C LYS A 499 -4.88 -10.70 10.96
N SER A 500 -4.89 -12.01 11.19
CA SER A 500 -5.67 -12.92 10.36
C SER A 500 -7.17 -12.72 10.59
N GLY A 501 -7.96 -12.70 9.51
CA GLY A 501 -9.42 -12.75 9.62
C GLY A 501 -9.93 -13.97 10.39
N ASN A 502 -9.13 -15.04 10.51
CA ASN A 502 -9.48 -16.27 11.22
C ASN A 502 -9.70 -16.09 12.73
N TYR A 503 -9.29 -14.96 13.32
CA TYR A 503 -9.67 -14.61 14.68
C TYR A 503 -11.19 -14.34 14.81
N TYR A 504 -11.92 -14.11 13.71
CA TYR A 504 -13.39 -14.04 13.71
C TYR A 504 -14.06 -15.40 13.56
N ALA A 505 -13.42 -16.31 12.85
CA ALA A 505 -13.94 -17.63 12.47
C ALA A 505 -13.98 -18.63 13.63
N ASN A 506 -13.01 -18.53 14.54
CA ASN A 506 -12.72 -19.59 15.51
C ASN A 506 -13.08 -19.15 16.93
N ALA A 507 -14.16 -19.71 17.49
CA ALA A 507 -14.49 -19.56 18.92
C ALA A 507 -13.38 -20.15 19.82
N ASN A 508 -12.62 -21.13 19.32
CA ASN A 508 -11.42 -21.69 19.92
C ASN A 508 -10.25 -21.57 18.92
N PRO A 509 -9.38 -20.54 19.02
CA PRO A 509 -8.25 -20.41 18.12
C PRO A 509 -7.35 -21.66 18.20
N ASN A 510 -6.82 -22.11 17.08
CA ASN A 510 -5.80 -23.16 17.11
C ASN A 510 -4.49 -22.63 17.69
N LYS A 511 -3.57 -23.54 18.06
CA LYS A 511 -2.26 -23.20 18.61
C LYS A 511 -1.49 -22.17 17.76
N PHE A 512 -1.62 -22.23 16.43
CA PHE A 512 -0.97 -21.27 15.52
C PHE A 512 -1.46 -19.82 15.74
N LEU A 513 -2.76 -19.62 15.90
CA LEU A 513 -3.36 -18.31 16.20
C LEU A 513 -3.07 -17.88 17.64
N GLU A 514 -3.11 -18.80 18.61
CA GLU A 514 -2.77 -18.50 20.00
C GLU A 514 -1.33 -17.99 20.14
N ASP A 515 -0.35 -18.71 19.57
CA ASP A 515 1.08 -18.37 19.64
C ASP A 515 1.42 -17.03 18.94
N ARG A 516 0.48 -16.48 18.15
CA ARG A 516 0.65 -15.25 17.35
C ARG A 516 -0.25 -14.11 17.78
N LYS A 517 -1.12 -14.27 18.77
CA LYS A 517 -2.07 -13.23 19.18
C LYS A 517 -1.38 -11.92 19.58
N ASP A 518 -0.29 -12.03 20.34
CA ASP A 518 0.42 -10.87 20.92
C ASP A 518 1.50 -10.27 20.00
N LYS A 519 1.78 -10.91 18.86
CA LYS A 519 2.75 -10.43 17.86
C LYS A 519 2.10 -9.44 16.87
N GLY A 520 2.82 -8.97 15.88
CA GLY A 520 2.31 -8.31 14.67
C GLY A 520 2.02 -9.32 13.55
N GLY A 521 2.43 -8.99 12.33
CA GLY A 521 2.56 -9.86 11.17
C GLY A 521 3.94 -9.73 10.53
N ASP A 522 4.15 -10.26 9.34
CA ASP A 522 5.49 -10.38 8.73
C ASP A 522 5.50 -10.00 7.25
N LEU A 523 6.69 -10.05 6.64
CA LEU A 523 6.92 -9.89 5.23
C LEU A 523 6.37 -11.08 4.43
N SER A 524 5.76 -10.78 3.28
CA SER A 524 5.24 -11.75 2.33
C SER A 524 6.36 -12.44 1.56
N TRP A 525 6.20 -13.75 1.36
CA TRP A 525 7.06 -14.58 0.52
C TRP A 525 6.64 -14.60 -0.95
N SER A 526 5.78 -13.66 -1.35
CA SER A 526 5.39 -13.50 -2.75
C SER A 526 6.64 -13.47 -3.64
N ASN A 527 6.56 -14.15 -4.78
CA ASN A 527 7.65 -14.17 -5.76
C ASN A 527 7.66 -12.92 -6.65
N THR A 528 6.76 -11.96 -6.41
CA THR A 528 6.73 -10.63 -7.03
C THR A 528 7.79 -9.66 -6.47
N ARG A 529 8.84 -10.19 -5.83
CA ARG A 529 9.94 -9.44 -5.20
C ARG A 529 11.20 -9.51 -6.06
N THR A 530 12.03 -8.48 -6.10
CA THR A 530 13.33 -8.56 -6.81
C THR A 530 14.47 -9.11 -5.96
N PHE A 531 14.44 -8.99 -4.63
CA PHE A 531 15.50 -9.53 -3.80
C PHE A 531 15.18 -10.97 -3.41
N VAL A 532 15.75 -11.91 -4.15
CA VAL A 532 15.50 -13.36 -4.01
C VAL A 532 15.87 -13.82 -2.60
N ASN A 533 17.01 -13.36 -2.09
CA ASN A 533 17.55 -13.64 -0.75
C ASN A 533 16.98 -12.75 0.37
N LYS A 534 16.01 -11.88 0.07
CA LYS A 534 15.28 -11.10 1.08
C LYS A 534 13.78 -11.14 0.79
N PRO A 535 13.11 -12.28 1.06
CA PRO A 535 11.66 -12.40 0.98
C PRO A 535 10.92 -11.17 1.54
N GLY A 536 10.08 -10.59 0.68
CA GLY A 536 9.30 -9.40 0.95
C GLY A 536 10.02 -8.06 0.78
N VAL A 537 11.24 -8.03 0.24
CA VAL A 537 11.92 -6.79 -0.15
C VAL A 537 11.99 -6.73 -1.68
N THR A 538 11.67 -5.59 -2.27
CA THR A 538 11.63 -5.45 -3.73
C THR A 538 12.05 -4.06 -4.21
N ASP A 539 12.57 -3.99 -5.43
CA ASP A 539 12.73 -2.77 -6.20
C ASP A 539 11.42 -2.48 -6.94
N LEU A 540 10.78 -1.35 -6.60
CA LEU A 540 9.46 -1.00 -7.13
C LEU A 540 9.51 -0.62 -8.60
N LEU A 541 10.61 -0.05 -9.12
CA LEU A 541 10.68 0.27 -10.55
C LEU A 541 10.75 -1.02 -11.36
N LEU A 542 11.58 -1.97 -10.94
CA LEU A 542 11.77 -3.23 -11.67
C LEU A 542 10.54 -4.14 -11.56
N SER A 543 10.04 -4.34 -10.34
CA SER A 543 8.95 -5.28 -10.11
C SER A 543 7.57 -4.67 -10.33
N TYR A 544 7.39 -3.36 -10.12
CA TYR A 544 6.06 -2.75 -10.09
C TYR A 544 5.99 -1.28 -10.53
N PRO A 545 6.42 -0.96 -11.76
CA PRO A 545 6.48 0.42 -12.26
C PRO A 545 5.10 1.09 -12.31
N SER A 546 4.01 0.31 -12.38
CA SER A 546 2.64 0.80 -12.29
C SER A 546 1.59 -0.25 -11.90
N PHE A 547 0.40 0.22 -11.48
CA PHE A 547 -0.71 -0.59 -10.95
C PHE A 547 -1.55 -1.36 -11.98
N ASP A 548 -1.60 -0.85 -13.20
CA ASP A 548 -2.44 -1.33 -14.30
C ASP A 548 -1.65 -1.50 -15.61
N GLY A 549 -0.32 -1.51 -15.51
CA GLY A 549 0.56 -1.59 -16.67
C GLY A 549 0.65 -0.30 -17.46
N SER A 550 0.20 0.85 -16.94
CA SER A 550 0.36 2.16 -17.57
C SER A 550 0.93 3.20 -16.60
N PRO A 551 1.72 4.20 -17.06
CA PRO A 551 2.15 5.29 -16.19
C PRO A 551 0.94 5.94 -15.50
N LYS A 552 1.07 6.25 -14.21
CA LYS A 552 0.01 6.94 -13.48
C LYS A 552 0.01 8.40 -13.84
N VAL A 553 -1.09 8.86 -14.40
CA VAL A 553 -1.26 10.28 -14.73
C VAL A 553 -1.77 11.01 -13.50
N TYR A 554 -0.86 11.68 -12.80
CA TYR A 554 -1.22 12.66 -11.80
C TYR A 554 -1.08 14.01 -12.44
N SER A 555 -2.14 14.82 -12.38
CA SER A 555 -1.99 16.20 -12.77
C SER A 555 -1.49 16.35 -14.23
N ARG A 556 -1.97 15.49 -15.14
CA ARG A 556 -1.54 15.36 -16.56
C ARG A 556 -0.10 14.91 -16.79
N ILE A 557 0.69 14.70 -15.73
CA ILE A 557 2.05 14.21 -15.82
C ILE A 557 2.03 12.70 -15.57
N PRO A 558 2.57 11.88 -16.48
CA PRO A 558 2.74 10.45 -16.23
C PRO A 558 3.86 10.21 -15.22
N TYR A 559 3.63 9.28 -14.29
CA TYR A 559 4.57 8.87 -13.26
C TYR A 559 4.71 7.35 -13.20
N THR A 560 5.88 6.89 -12.76
CA THR A 560 6.18 5.48 -12.50
C THR A 560 6.74 5.31 -11.09
N ASN A 561 6.35 4.24 -10.42
CA ASN A 561 6.87 3.93 -9.08
C ASN A 561 8.37 3.67 -9.14
N SER A 562 9.08 4.14 -8.13
CA SER A 562 10.52 3.93 -7.97
C SER A 562 10.90 3.86 -6.50
N GLY A 563 12.06 3.26 -6.23
CA GLY A 563 12.60 3.09 -4.89
C GLY A 563 12.34 1.71 -4.30
N LEU A 564 12.63 1.57 -3.02
CA LEU A 564 12.57 0.31 -2.29
C LEU A 564 11.14 0.06 -1.76
N GLY A 565 10.68 -1.17 -1.90
CA GLY A 565 9.38 -1.62 -1.44
C GLY A 565 9.46 -2.79 -0.48
N TYR A 566 8.43 -2.90 0.38
CA TYR A 566 8.19 -4.04 1.24
C TYR A 566 6.86 -4.71 0.88
N LEU A 567 6.86 -6.03 0.81
CA LEU A 567 5.67 -6.84 0.62
C LEU A 567 5.25 -7.38 1.99
N LEU A 568 4.01 -7.08 2.39
CA LEU A 568 3.43 -7.46 3.67
C LEU A 568 2.53 -8.67 3.49
N ASP A 569 2.62 -9.61 4.42
CA ASP A 569 1.66 -10.70 4.51
C ASP A 569 0.36 -10.23 5.20
N ASN A 570 -0.75 -10.85 4.82
CA ASN A 570 -2.03 -10.76 5.49
C ASN A 570 -2.53 -9.31 5.75
N PHE A 571 -2.28 -8.43 4.77
CA PHE A 571 -2.80 -7.06 4.76
C PHE A 571 -3.09 -6.58 3.34
N VAL A 572 -4.12 -7.18 2.74
CA VAL A 572 -4.65 -6.75 1.43
C VAL A 572 -6.08 -6.19 1.52
N PRO A 573 -6.31 -5.15 2.35
CA PRO A 573 -7.65 -4.63 2.60
C PRO A 573 -8.25 -3.91 1.37
N SER A 574 -9.45 -3.37 1.58
CA SER A 574 -10.14 -2.52 0.62
C SER A 574 -9.51 -1.13 0.45
N GLY A 575 -10.03 -0.34 -0.49
CA GLY A 575 -9.62 1.06 -0.67
C GLY A 575 -9.83 1.90 0.61
N GLY A 576 -9.09 3.00 0.81
CA GLY A 576 -8.96 3.74 2.07
C GLY A 576 -7.76 3.34 2.94
N ALA A 577 -7.18 2.14 2.76
CA ALA A 577 -5.99 1.70 3.49
C ALA A 577 -4.68 2.35 3.01
N SER A 578 -4.67 2.99 1.83
CA SER A 578 -3.54 3.80 1.37
C SER A 578 -3.10 4.78 2.44
N GLY A 579 -1.84 4.70 2.84
CA GLY A 579 -1.26 5.50 3.89
C GLY A 579 -1.12 4.74 5.21
N SER A 580 -1.50 3.46 5.25
CA SER A 580 -1.33 2.61 6.43
C SER A 580 0.12 2.54 6.84
N ARG A 581 0.38 2.81 8.11
CA ARG A 581 1.73 2.86 8.65
C ARG A 581 2.25 1.46 8.94
N ILE A 582 3.50 1.21 8.56
CA ILE A 582 4.22 -0.03 8.87
C ILE A 582 5.28 0.29 9.93
N ILE A 583 5.06 -0.23 11.13
CA ILE A 583 5.87 0.02 12.32
C ILE A 583 6.26 -1.31 12.96
N ASP A 584 7.49 -1.44 13.47
CA ASP A 584 7.89 -2.65 14.19
C ASP A 584 7.56 -2.60 15.69
N GLY A 585 7.70 -3.73 16.40
CA GLY A 585 7.43 -3.81 17.83
C GLY A 585 8.31 -2.92 18.72
N SER A 586 9.43 -2.38 18.19
CA SER A 586 10.26 -1.39 18.87
C SER A 586 9.72 0.04 18.77
N GLY A 587 8.66 0.25 17.96
CA GLY A 587 8.14 1.56 17.63
C GLY A 587 8.86 2.25 16.46
N THR A 588 9.62 1.51 15.65
CA THR A 588 10.34 2.07 14.50
C THR A 588 9.51 1.97 13.23
N ILE A 589 9.17 3.11 12.64
CA ILE A 589 8.43 3.21 11.37
C ILE A 589 9.38 2.93 10.21
N ARG A 590 8.98 2.02 9.33
CA ARG A 590 9.79 1.54 8.21
C ARG A 590 9.23 1.91 6.84
N GLY A 591 7.90 2.00 6.73
CA GLY A 591 7.24 2.16 5.44
C GLY A 591 5.78 2.54 5.56
N ILE A 592 5.15 2.72 4.40
CA ILE A 592 3.74 3.05 4.27
C ILE A 592 3.11 2.24 3.14
N LEU A 593 1.97 1.60 3.41
CA LEU A 593 1.22 0.84 2.41
C LEU A 593 0.70 1.80 1.34
N PHE A 594 0.87 1.46 0.06
CA PHE A 594 0.36 2.24 -1.08
C PHE A 594 -0.50 1.41 -2.05
N GLY A 595 -0.33 0.09 -2.04
CA GLY A 595 -1.00 -0.83 -2.96
C GLY A 595 -1.31 -2.18 -2.35
N VAL A 596 -2.27 -2.90 -2.93
CA VAL A 596 -2.55 -4.29 -2.55
C VAL A 596 -2.72 -5.19 -3.76
N ALA A 597 -2.08 -6.35 -3.71
CA ALA A 597 -2.16 -7.38 -4.73
C ALA A 597 -2.97 -8.56 -4.17
N LYS A 598 -4.29 -8.55 -4.39
CA LYS A 598 -5.17 -9.59 -3.84
C LYS A 598 -4.83 -10.98 -4.40
N SER A 599 -4.40 -11.08 -5.66
CA SER A 599 -4.04 -12.35 -6.32
C SER A 599 -2.69 -12.92 -5.88
N SER A 600 -1.75 -12.09 -5.42
CA SER A 600 -0.51 -12.55 -4.77
C SER A 600 -0.54 -12.42 -3.24
N THR A 601 -1.72 -12.13 -2.68
CA THR A 601 -1.96 -12.00 -1.23
C THR A 601 -0.92 -11.11 -0.52
N ALA A 602 -0.49 -10.03 -1.17
CA ALA A 602 0.58 -9.17 -0.67
C ALA A 602 0.18 -7.70 -0.64
N GLY A 603 0.39 -7.05 0.51
CA GLY A 603 0.32 -5.60 0.65
C GLY A 603 1.64 -4.96 0.22
N TYR A 604 1.60 -3.91 -0.58
CA TYR A 604 2.78 -3.22 -1.10
C TYR A 604 2.97 -1.93 -0.32
N ALA A 605 4.12 -1.81 0.34
CA ALA A 605 4.53 -0.61 1.06
C ALA A 605 5.78 0.01 0.42
N VAL A 606 5.85 1.33 0.39
CA VAL A 606 7.10 2.03 0.06
C VAL A 606 7.95 2.11 1.33
N ALA A 607 9.25 1.85 1.20
CA ALA A 607 10.21 2.08 2.27
C ALA A 607 10.48 3.59 2.40
N LEU A 608 10.53 4.11 3.63
CA LEU A 608 10.82 5.53 3.88
C LEU A 608 12.31 5.87 3.62
N ARG A 609 13.18 4.87 3.58
CA ARG A 609 14.62 5.00 3.40
C ARG A 609 15.15 3.84 2.56
N SER A 610 16.16 4.13 1.73
CA SER A 610 16.93 3.16 0.95
C SER A 610 18.40 3.57 0.97
N GLU A 611 19.30 2.63 1.28
CA GLU A 611 20.74 2.81 1.14
C GLU A 611 21.19 2.84 -0.33
N GLY A 612 20.31 2.46 -1.25
CA GLY A 612 20.61 2.20 -2.66
C GLY A 612 21.29 0.84 -2.87
N MET A 613 21.31 0.39 -4.11
CA MET A 613 22.03 -0.82 -4.52
C MET A 613 22.65 -0.65 -5.88
N ASP A 614 23.95 -0.89 -5.96
CA ASP A 614 24.65 -1.01 -7.23
C ASP A 614 24.41 -2.41 -7.80
N TYR A 615 23.79 -2.47 -8.97
CA TYR A 615 23.56 -3.70 -9.71
C TYR A 615 24.74 -4.07 -10.61
N GLU A 616 25.86 -3.34 -10.49
CA GLU A 616 27.11 -3.56 -11.21
C GLU A 616 26.92 -3.59 -12.73
N GLY A 617 25.92 -2.87 -13.26
CA GLY A 617 25.59 -2.84 -14.67
C GLY A 617 24.66 -3.95 -15.17
N LEU A 618 24.13 -4.83 -14.30
CA LEU A 618 23.14 -5.84 -14.69
C LEU A 618 21.88 -5.22 -15.33
N TYR A 619 21.48 -4.03 -14.88
CA TYR A 619 20.33 -3.29 -15.40
C TYR A 619 20.76 -2.06 -16.21
N GLY A 620 21.86 -2.18 -16.94
CA GLY A 620 22.45 -1.07 -17.68
C GLY A 620 22.93 0.03 -16.73
N SER A 621 22.45 1.26 -16.93
CA SER A 621 22.77 2.38 -16.03
C SER A 621 21.91 2.45 -14.77
N TYR A 622 20.90 1.58 -14.64
CA TYR A 622 19.99 1.62 -13.51
C TYR A 622 20.57 0.96 -12.26
N ASN A 623 20.39 1.63 -11.14
CA ASN A 623 20.68 1.16 -9.79
C ASN A 623 19.49 1.54 -8.89
N LEU A 624 19.24 0.76 -7.83
CA LEU A 624 18.23 1.14 -6.85
C LEU A 624 18.68 2.47 -6.19
N PRO A 625 17.85 3.52 -6.19
CA PRO A 625 18.26 4.83 -5.69
C PRO A 625 18.44 4.83 -4.17
N GLN A 626 19.41 5.63 -3.71
CA GLN A 626 19.59 6.00 -2.31
C GLN A 626 18.77 7.24 -1.96
N TYR A 627 17.95 7.15 -0.93
CA TYR A 627 17.07 8.24 -0.48
C TYR A 627 16.63 8.08 0.98
N ASP A 628 16.24 9.19 1.60
CA ASP A 628 15.47 9.23 2.85
C ASP A 628 14.34 10.25 2.68
N LEU A 629 13.08 9.80 2.75
CA LEU A 629 11.92 10.67 2.46
C LEU A 629 11.67 11.72 3.55
N ILE A 630 12.23 11.51 4.74
CA ILE A 630 12.04 12.40 5.90
C ILE A 630 13.23 13.33 6.06
N TYR A 631 14.43 12.77 6.24
CA TYR A 631 15.65 13.50 6.54
C TYR A 631 16.45 13.90 5.30
N GLY A 632 16.13 13.34 4.13
CA GLY A 632 16.81 13.64 2.88
C GLY A 632 18.27 13.15 2.84
N GLY A 633 19.06 13.78 1.97
CA GLY A 633 20.51 13.56 1.91
C GLY A 633 20.98 12.35 1.10
N GLY A 634 20.07 11.62 0.43
CA GLY A 634 20.47 10.54 -0.48
C GLY A 634 21.19 11.08 -1.72
N LYS A 635 22.23 10.37 -2.19
CA LYS A 635 23.01 10.80 -3.36
C LYS A 635 22.18 10.89 -4.65
N ASP A 636 21.13 10.10 -4.78
CA ASP A 636 20.25 10.03 -5.96
C ASP A 636 18.98 10.88 -5.80
N GLN A 637 18.79 11.50 -4.63
CA GLN A 637 17.59 12.20 -4.21
C GLN A 637 17.67 13.70 -4.49
N LYS A 638 16.61 14.26 -5.06
CA LYS A 638 16.42 15.68 -5.34
C LYS A 638 15.64 16.39 -4.23
N ASP A 639 14.70 15.69 -3.58
CA ASP A 639 13.77 16.31 -2.64
C ASP A 639 13.29 15.36 -1.52
N SER A 640 12.92 15.92 -0.38
CA SER A 640 12.46 15.23 0.83
C SER A 640 11.54 16.14 1.66
N TYR A 641 10.94 15.60 2.72
CA TYR A 641 10.21 16.41 3.70
C TYR A 641 11.08 17.53 4.30
N LEU A 642 12.31 17.23 4.75
CA LEU A 642 13.22 18.25 5.26
C LEU A 642 13.57 19.30 4.19
N ASP A 643 13.84 18.90 2.96
CA ASP A 643 14.15 19.85 1.88
C ASP A 643 12.99 20.82 1.62
N GLN A 644 11.74 20.33 1.72
CA GLN A 644 10.56 21.19 1.61
C GLN A 644 10.35 22.08 2.83
N LEU A 645 10.65 21.60 4.04
CA LEU A 645 10.64 22.46 5.23
C LEU A 645 11.69 23.56 5.14
N ILE A 646 12.91 23.27 4.67
CA ILE A 646 13.96 24.29 4.47
C ILE A 646 13.47 25.37 3.49
N LYS A 647 12.85 24.96 2.37
CA LYS A 647 12.34 25.89 1.35
C LYS A 647 11.18 26.75 1.87
N ARG A 648 10.22 26.14 2.56
CA ARG A 648 8.92 26.78 2.88
C ARG A 648 8.85 27.36 4.31
N ARG A 649 9.73 26.89 5.21
CA ARG A 649 9.70 27.15 6.66
C ARG A 649 11.11 27.36 7.27
N PRO A 650 12.02 28.17 6.67
CA PRO A 650 13.47 28.17 6.99
C PRO A 650 13.89 28.52 8.43
N ASN A 651 12.97 28.85 9.33
CA ASN A 651 13.25 29.17 10.74
C ASN A 651 12.44 28.31 11.72
N GLU A 652 11.70 27.33 11.21
CA GLU A 652 10.84 26.51 12.03
C GLU A 652 11.65 25.50 12.84
N LYS A 653 11.20 25.24 14.07
CA LYS A 653 11.67 24.14 14.90
C LYS A 653 10.55 23.14 15.03
N THR A 654 10.86 21.87 14.81
CA THR A 654 9.89 20.79 14.92
C THR A 654 10.40 19.74 15.90
N TRP A 655 9.59 18.72 16.18
CA TRP A 655 10.03 17.61 17.02
C TRP A 655 11.18 16.83 16.37
N LEU A 656 11.15 16.63 15.06
CA LEU A 656 12.26 15.99 14.34
C LEU A 656 13.49 16.91 14.18
N PHE A 657 13.27 18.23 14.12
CA PHE A 657 14.32 19.24 13.93
C PHE A 657 14.31 20.29 15.06
N PRO A 658 14.61 19.91 16.31
CA PRO A 658 14.49 20.81 17.46
C PRO A 658 15.51 21.96 17.45
N LYS A 659 16.61 21.79 16.71
CA LYS A 659 17.64 22.82 16.48
C LYS A 659 17.34 23.71 15.26
N GLY A 660 16.22 23.50 14.59
CA GLY A 660 15.82 24.19 13.37
C GLY A 660 15.92 23.30 12.14
N VAL A 661 15.07 23.56 11.14
CA VAL A 661 15.02 22.85 9.86
C VAL A 661 16.23 23.18 8.99
N ASP A 662 17.33 22.46 9.19
CA ASP A 662 18.58 22.62 8.46
C ASP A 662 19.27 21.27 8.27
N ARG A 663 19.97 21.06 7.15
CA ARG A 663 20.71 19.82 6.87
C ARG A 663 21.82 19.55 7.89
N ALA A 664 22.45 20.58 8.44
CA ALA A 664 23.45 20.46 9.50
C ALA A 664 22.87 19.91 10.80
N ASN A 665 21.55 20.03 11.00
CA ASN A 665 20.86 19.55 12.19
C ASN A 665 20.33 18.11 12.05
N VAL A 666 20.51 17.46 10.90
CA VAL A 666 20.15 16.04 10.72
C VAL A 666 21.00 15.18 11.67
N PRO A 667 20.38 14.32 12.51
CA PRO A 667 21.12 13.44 13.40
C PRO A 667 22.03 12.48 12.63
N GLU A 668 23.20 12.19 13.18
CA GLU A 668 24.25 11.44 12.47
C GLU A 668 23.79 10.07 11.99
N GLN A 669 22.93 9.39 12.75
CA GLN A 669 22.38 8.09 12.36
C GLN A 669 21.48 8.10 11.12
N PHE A 670 20.99 9.27 10.68
CA PHE A 670 20.18 9.41 9.46
C PHE A 670 21.00 9.88 8.26
N LYS A 671 22.26 10.30 8.45
CA LYS A 671 23.13 10.67 7.35
C LYS A 671 23.65 9.42 6.64
N PHE A 672 23.73 9.48 5.31
CA PHE A 672 24.38 8.44 4.52
C PHE A 672 25.90 8.60 4.64
N LYS A 673 26.60 7.50 4.93
CA LYS A 673 28.07 7.48 5.06
C LYS A 673 28.81 7.45 3.72
N ASN A 674 28.08 7.19 2.63
CA ASN A 674 28.60 6.97 1.28
C ASN A 674 28.12 8.05 0.29
N ALA A 675 27.65 9.21 0.79
CA ALA A 675 27.09 10.29 -0.02
C ALA A 675 28.16 11.28 -0.47
#